data_AF-A0A512TK05-F1
#
_entry.id   AF-A0A512TK05-F1
#
_cell.length_a   1.000
_cell.length_b   1.000
_cell.length_c   1.000
_cell.angle_alpha   90.00
_cell.angle_beta   90.00
_cell.angle_gamma   90.00
#
_symmetry.space_group_name_H-M   'P 1'
#
loop_
_entity.id
_entity.type
_entity.pdbx_description
1 polymer ?
#
loop_
_entity_poly.entity_id
_entity_poly.type
_entity_poly.pdbx_seq_one_letter_code
_entity_poly.pdbx_strand_id
1 'polypeptide(L)'
;MKNVKSKVKIFVLGAAASTVIASAGHAYKTNALQQKNLSDNSIELNVEKQDRDTIKIYLSNFSDLAKSLQLSVKIDDGNVKFNEDEIKWLVNGEADNVQTHYKIDSKKKTIDFIIVSDEVINSDSGVIEICEIDVSKDESIIDKLFKSNDSSYRVVPNEVDGEVYSYVTYSTNKRISGDNIVNASDDKLTINTKPVISLKDSYSIVENKIILSKGAVFNIKDYVEAFDADGNEIDDIKYDGTVDNKKPGSYNIVCTATDSYGDKSILETTVIVEEVISGNIAKPVISGTEKAAEIIIGQHFDLEKGISAKDYMGRSLKLSITGEYDIETAGIYTLIYSATDRFGNTTNADRILKVKEKDDDCDLGDDNDDNNEENKYEIPDELKDIINVNIVKPISGKGTSGEPLIVEANNNASSIEFVSFMSKLDKFDINYGKVKEDENYKMITLSLSNRKSSINLESANLQDIYLTIKVRKSNVEFMNVLNDFIKDHGFEDTGSLGGGSNSGGGSGGSSSGGSGNSSSSDSEPADKENSLGELNSGNSSSSETNNGWIKNENGTWSYTNSQGIKAASTWIYDLGLWYYLNENGIMKTGWHKDIDGSWYYLNNSGAMKTGWYKDIDGKWYLLGTNGVMKTGWHRDTNSKWYYLNNSGNMVTGWIKDNNKWYYLNESGDMQYSGWKKINGKWYYFYNNGEMASNTVINGYKVNANGEWI
;
A
#
# COMPACT_ATOMS: atom_id res chain seq x y z
N MET A 1 -2.57 77.83 9.78
CA MET A 1 -1.54 76.88 10.27
C MET A 1 -1.57 75.62 9.39
N LYS A 2 -0.53 74.77 9.48
CA LYS A 2 -0.31 73.44 8.82
C LYS A 2 -1.40 72.96 7.83
N ASN A 3 -1.16 72.88 6.52
CA ASN A 3 -0.27 71.98 5.74
C ASN A 3 -0.95 70.65 5.34
N VAL A 4 -1.03 70.20 4.07
CA VAL A 4 -0.02 70.05 2.97
C VAL A 4 0.83 68.77 3.18
N LYS A 5 0.95 67.82 2.24
CA LYS A 5 0.47 67.64 0.82
C LYS A 5 0.45 66.10 0.51
N SER A 6 0.13 65.57 -0.68
CA SER A 6 0.41 66.03 -2.06
C SER A 6 -0.62 65.62 -3.13
N LYS A 7 -0.68 66.44 -4.19
CA LYS A 7 -1.19 66.08 -5.52
C LYS A 7 -0.05 65.40 -6.32
N VAL A 8 -0.25 64.82 -7.50
CA VAL A 8 -0.37 65.47 -8.83
C VAL A 8 -1.06 64.41 -9.74
N LYS A 9 -2.25 64.65 -10.34
CA LYS A 9 -2.52 65.30 -11.66
C LYS A 9 -1.86 64.54 -12.85
N ILE A 10 -2.46 64.32 -14.02
CA ILE A 10 -3.65 64.88 -14.73
C ILE A 10 -4.06 63.86 -15.87
N PHE A 11 -5.21 63.79 -16.56
CA PHE A 11 -6.45 64.59 -16.73
C PHE A 11 -7.63 63.69 -17.28
N VAL A 12 -8.73 64.28 -17.77
CA VAL A 12 -9.61 63.94 -18.95
C VAL A 12 -9.76 62.46 -19.39
N LEU A 13 -10.93 61.85 -19.69
CA LEU A 13 -12.41 62.00 -19.50
C LEU A 13 -13.06 60.73 -20.16
N GLY A 14 -14.35 60.35 -20.11
CA GLY A 14 -15.56 60.78 -19.37
C GLY A 14 -16.89 60.40 -20.09
N ALA A 15 -17.89 59.88 -19.35
CA ALA A 15 -19.24 59.44 -19.79
C ALA A 15 -19.29 58.12 -20.62
N ALA A 16 -20.41 57.37 -20.75
CA ALA A 16 -21.79 57.58 -20.30
C ALA A 16 -22.58 56.26 -20.09
N ALA A 17 -23.69 56.34 -19.32
CA ALA A 17 -24.97 55.61 -19.42
C ALA A 17 -25.07 54.05 -19.37
N SER A 18 -26.24 53.58 -18.93
CA SER A 18 -26.57 52.18 -18.64
C SER A 18 -27.01 51.36 -19.88
N THR A 19 -26.57 50.09 -19.95
CA THR A 19 -27.25 49.00 -20.66
C THR A 19 -27.02 47.68 -19.92
N VAL A 20 -28.06 46.86 -19.73
CA VAL A 20 -27.95 45.49 -19.18
C VAL A 20 -27.98 44.48 -20.32
N ILE A 21 -26.86 44.35 -21.04
CA ILE A 21 -26.59 43.25 -22.00
C ILE A 21 -25.07 42.97 -21.97
N ALA A 22 -24.64 41.89 -21.31
CA ALA A 22 -23.23 41.45 -21.28
C ALA A 22 -23.06 39.97 -20.82
N SER A 23 -23.93 39.06 -21.26
CA SER A 23 -23.84 37.62 -20.94
C SER A 23 -23.71 36.75 -22.21
N ALA A 24 -22.90 37.22 -23.16
CA ALA A 24 -22.48 36.49 -24.36
C ALA A 24 -21.00 36.83 -24.61
N GLY A 25 -20.09 35.90 -24.29
CA GLY A 25 -18.65 36.19 -24.38
C GLY A 25 -17.71 35.42 -23.45
N HIS A 26 -18.07 34.24 -22.93
CA HIS A 26 -17.11 33.36 -22.25
C HIS A 26 -16.42 32.43 -23.25
N ALA A 27 -15.33 32.94 -23.83
CA ALA A 27 -14.16 32.17 -24.30
C ALA A 27 -14.35 30.93 -25.20
N TYR A 28 -14.88 31.09 -26.42
CA TYR A 28 -14.49 30.21 -27.54
C TYR A 28 -12.99 30.37 -27.85
N LYS A 29 -12.11 29.64 -27.14
CA LYS A 29 -10.64 29.73 -27.31
C LYS A 29 -9.86 28.43 -27.05
N THR A 30 -10.25 27.36 -27.73
CA THR A 30 -9.33 26.28 -28.10
C THR A 30 -9.46 25.97 -29.60
N ASN A 31 -8.36 25.49 -30.19
CA ASN A 31 -8.32 24.74 -31.45
C ASN A 31 -8.90 25.32 -32.75
N ALA A 32 -8.52 26.57 -33.07
CA ALA A 32 -8.44 27.05 -34.46
C ALA A 32 -7.49 26.21 -35.38
N LEU A 33 -6.84 25.17 -34.84
CA LEU A 33 -6.07 24.16 -35.56
C LEU A 33 -6.85 22.86 -35.85
N GLN A 34 -7.88 22.50 -35.06
CA GLN A 34 -8.74 21.33 -35.36
C GLN A 34 -9.69 21.62 -36.54
N GLN A 35 -10.23 22.85 -36.61
CA GLN A 35 -11.12 23.31 -37.70
C GLN A 35 -10.51 23.19 -39.11
N LYS A 36 -9.20 22.93 -39.23
CA LYS A 36 -8.51 22.78 -40.52
C LYS A 36 -8.66 21.39 -41.16
N ASN A 37 -9.17 20.40 -40.42
CA ASN A 37 -9.31 19.00 -40.88
C ASN A 37 -10.77 18.49 -40.89
N LEU A 38 -11.74 19.33 -40.55
CA LEU A 38 -13.17 18.95 -40.60
C LEU A 38 -13.62 18.76 -42.06
N SER A 39 -14.41 17.72 -42.31
CA SER A 39 -15.24 17.63 -43.52
C SER A 39 -16.55 18.38 -43.29
N ASP A 40 -17.08 19.01 -44.35
CA ASP A 40 -18.21 19.97 -44.35
C ASP A 40 -19.59 19.43 -43.82
N ASN A 41 -19.63 18.29 -43.14
CA ASN A 41 -20.86 17.65 -42.62
C ASN A 41 -20.61 16.73 -41.39
N SER A 42 -19.54 16.96 -40.62
CA SER A 42 -19.24 16.18 -39.40
C SER A 42 -19.90 16.79 -38.16
N ILE A 43 -20.68 15.99 -37.41
CA ILE A 43 -21.26 16.40 -36.12
C ILE A 43 -20.16 16.41 -35.06
N GLU A 44 -20.21 17.36 -34.15
CA GLU A 44 -19.25 17.50 -33.05
C GLU A 44 -19.87 17.02 -31.73
N LEU A 45 -19.18 16.15 -30.99
CA LEU A 45 -19.47 15.83 -29.60
C LEU A 45 -18.71 16.79 -28.69
N ASN A 46 -19.42 17.40 -27.74
CA ASN A 46 -18.87 18.32 -26.77
C ASN A 46 -19.26 17.85 -25.36
N VAL A 47 -18.32 18.02 -24.43
CA VAL A 47 -18.44 17.60 -23.03
C VAL A 47 -17.77 18.66 -22.15
N GLU A 48 -18.54 19.27 -21.26
CA GLU A 48 -18.09 20.34 -20.36
C GLU A 48 -18.34 19.96 -18.89
N LYS A 49 -17.30 19.98 -18.05
CA LYS A 49 -17.46 19.84 -16.60
C LYS A 49 -18.21 21.08 -16.05
N GLN A 50 -19.36 20.87 -15.42
CA GLN A 50 -20.19 21.97 -14.89
C GLN A 50 -19.89 22.25 -13.42
N ASP A 51 -19.71 21.21 -12.61
CA ASP A 51 -19.38 21.33 -11.20
C ASP A 51 -18.38 20.26 -10.72
N ARG A 52 -18.43 19.91 -9.43
CA ARG A 52 -17.66 18.88 -8.74
C ARG A 52 -17.46 17.60 -9.57
N ASP A 53 -18.56 16.93 -9.93
CA ASP A 53 -18.60 15.60 -10.56
C ASP A 53 -19.65 15.51 -11.70
N THR A 54 -20.43 16.56 -11.97
CA THR A 54 -21.40 16.62 -13.08
C THR A 54 -20.76 17.14 -14.38
N ILE A 55 -21.04 16.44 -15.48
CA ILE A 55 -20.68 16.85 -16.85
C ILE A 55 -21.93 17.17 -17.68
N LYS A 56 -21.84 18.19 -18.52
CA LYS A 56 -22.81 18.52 -19.56
C LYS A 56 -22.38 17.90 -20.88
N ILE A 57 -23.29 17.21 -21.55
CA ILE A 57 -23.08 16.60 -22.87
C ILE A 57 -23.97 17.33 -23.88
N TYR A 58 -23.38 17.77 -24.99
CA TYR A 58 -24.12 18.39 -26.11
C TYR A 58 -23.48 18.08 -27.46
N LEU A 59 -24.27 18.20 -28.53
CA LEU A 59 -23.83 18.03 -29.91
C LEU A 59 -23.91 19.36 -30.67
N SER A 60 -22.94 19.65 -31.54
CA SER A 60 -22.93 20.83 -32.42
C SER A 60 -22.73 20.46 -33.90
N ASN A 61 -22.83 21.47 -34.78
CA ASN A 61 -22.65 21.38 -36.23
C ASN A 61 -23.71 20.53 -36.98
N PHE A 62 -24.99 20.63 -36.58
CA PHE A 62 -26.10 20.05 -37.35
C PHE A 62 -26.40 20.85 -38.62
N SER A 63 -26.38 20.18 -39.79
CA SER A 63 -26.79 20.75 -41.09
C SER A 63 -28.29 21.03 -41.21
N ASP A 64 -29.10 20.27 -40.49
CA ASP A 64 -30.55 20.21 -40.62
C ASP A 64 -31.24 20.37 -39.25
N LEU A 65 -32.46 20.91 -39.26
CA LEU A 65 -33.31 20.90 -38.07
C LEU A 65 -33.78 19.46 -37.79
N ALA A 66 -33.53 18.97 -36.59
CA ALA A 66 -33.87 17.64 -36.12
C ALA A 66 -35.10 17.66 -35.22
N LYS A 67 -35.83 16.54 -35.13
CA LYS A 67 -36.92 16.32 -34.16
C LYS A 67 -36.79 15.05 -33.31
N SER A 68 -35.80 14.23 -33.59
CA SER A 68 -35.44 13.09 -32.75
C SER A 68 -33.94 12.82 -32.87
N LEU A 69 -33.31 12.37 -31.79
CA LEU A 69 -31.90 12.01 -31.73
C LEU A 69 -31.73 10.69 -30.99
N GLN A 70 -30.88 9.83 -31.53
CA GLN A 70 -30.25 8.69 -30.86
C GLN A 70 -28.74 8.94 -30.86
N LEU A 71 -28.08 8.70 -29.74
CA LEU A 71 -26.64 8.87 -29.56
C LEU A 71 -26.14 7.82 -28.57
N SER A 72 -25.02 7.17 -28.85
CA SER A 72 -24.30 6.33 -27.87
C SER A 72 -22.90 6.89 -27.62
N VAL A 73 -22.55 7.10 -26.34
CA VAL A 73 -21.23 7.54 -25.90
C VAL A 73 -20.69 6.65 -24.78
N LYS A 74 -19.36 6.62 -24.61
CA LYS A 74 -18.68 5.88 -23.56
C LYS A 74 -17.73 6.77 -22.77
N ILE A 75 -17.44 6.39 -21.53
CA ILE A 75 -16.25 6.86 -20.82
C ILE A 75 -15.04 6.03 -21.26
N ASP A 76 -14.01 6.71 -21.74
CA ASP A 76 -12.70 6.14 -22.09
C ASP A 76 -11.64 6.64 -21.10
N ASP A 77 -10.61 5.83 -20.88
CA ASP A 77 -9.61 6.00 -19.81
C ASP A 77 -10.18 6.11 -18.37
N GLY A 78 -9.27 6.06 -17.40
CA GLY A 78 -9.54 6.33 -15.99
C GLY A 78 -10.41 5.28 -15.28
N ASN A 79 -10.43 5.35 -13.94
CA ASN A 79 -11.32 4.51 -13.15
C ASN A 79 -12.70 5.17 -12.91
N VAL A 80 -13.38 5.55 -13.99
CA VAL A 80 -14.60 6.40 -13.96
C VAL A 80 -15.79 5.72 -14.67
N LYS A 81 -17.02 5.99 -14.20
CA LYS A 81 -18.30 5.52 -14.78
C LYS A 81 -19.39 6.61 -14.68
N PHE A 82 -20.47 6.49 -15.46
CA PHE A 82 -21.69 7.29 -15.29
C PHE A 82 -22.49 6.83 -14.06
N ASN A 83 -23.26 7.74 -13.44
CA ASN A 83 -24.18 7.42 -12.35
C ASN A 83 -25.60 7.13 -12.88
N GLU A 84 -26.32 6.22 -12.23
CA GLU A 84 -27.61 5.72 -12.70
C GLU A 84 -28.81 6.54 -12.18
N ASP A 85 -28.62 7.33 -11.11
CA ASP A 85 -29.70 7.90 -10.29
C ASP A 85 -30.22 9.29 -10.73
N GLU A 86 -29.37 10.18 -11.26
CA GLU A 86 -29.77 11.55 -11.66
C GLU A 86 -29.23 11.94 -13.06
N ILE A 87 -30.15 12.29 -13.96
CA ILE A 87 -29.87 12.95 -15.25
C ILE A 87 -30.79 14.16 -15.38
N LYS A 88 -30.19 15.34 -15.52
CA LYS A 88 -30.88 16.61 -15.74
C LYS A 88 -30.89 16.92 -17.23
N TRP A 89 -31.99 16.62 -17.90
CA TRP A 89 -32.16 16.90 -19.33
C TRP A 89 -32.14 18.40 -19.63
N LEU A 90 -31.46 18.77 -20.71
CA LEU A 90 -31.34 20.15 -21.21
C LEU A 90 -32.05 20.36 -22.57
N VAL A 91 -32.54 19.27 -23.19
CA VAL A 91 -33.27 19.34 -24.46
C VAL A 91 -34.56 20.13 -24.29
N ASN A 92 -34.62 21.31 -24.87
CA ASN A 92 -35.83 22.10 -25.00
C ASN A 92 -36.38 21.95 -26.43
N GLY A 93 -37.67 21.64 -26.55
CA GLY A 93 -38.44 21.81 -27.79
C GLY A 93 -39.39 22.99 -27.67
N GLU A 94 -40.00 23.42 -28.77
CA GLU A 94 -40.96 24.54 -28.76
C GLU A 94 -42.31 24.21 -28.06
N ALA A 95 -42.47 22.99 -27.53
CA ALA A 95 -43.62 22.54 -26.74
C ALA A 95 -43.24 21.45 -25.71
N ASP A 96 -44.11 21.21 -24.73
CA ASP A 96 -43.96 20.21 -23.65
C ASP A 96 -44.02 18.72 -24.11
N ASN A 97 -43.79 18.42 -25.38
CA ASN A 97 -43.95 17.08 -25.97
C ASN A 97 -42.66 16.27 -26.11
N VAL A 98 -41.48 16.84 -25.80
CA VAL A 98 -40.20 16.12 -25.86
C VAL A 98 -40.21 14.90 -24.93
N GLN A 99 -40.01 13.71 -25.49
CA GLN A 99 -39.82 12.45 -24.76
C GLN A 99 -38.34 12.10 -24.73
N THR A 100 -37.81 11.85 -23.54
CA THR A 100 -36.41 11.46 -23.33
C THR A 100 -36.32 10.10 -22.65
N HIS A 101 -35.37 9.28 -23.09
CA HIS A 101 -35.04 7.98 -22.50
C HIS A 101 -33.53 7.75 -22.58
N TYR A 102 -33.00 6.98 -21.64
CA TYR A 102 -31.58 6.66 -21.59
C TYR A 102 -31.38 5.23 -21.09
N LYS A 103 -30.20 4.67 -21.36
CA LYS A 103 -29.77 3.36 -20.86
C LYS A 103 -28.26 3.37 -20.61
N ILE A 104 -27.87 3.16 -19.36
CA ILE A 104 -26.47 2.97 -18.97
C ILE A 104 -26.14 1.46 -18.98
N ASP A 105 -24.95 1.11 -19.46
CA ASP A 105 -24.31 -0.20 -19.24
C ASP A 105 -23.02 0.04 -18.43
N SER A 106 -23.16 0.05 -17.11
CA SER A 106 -22.09 0.37 -16.16
C SER A 106 -20.87 -0.55 -16.24
N LYS A 107 -20.95 -1.70 -16.95
CA LYS A 107 -19.79 -2.57 -17.21
C LYS A 107 -19.00 -2.18 -18.47
N LYS A 108 -19.69 -1.59 -19.46
CA LYS A 108 -19.05 -1.04 -20.67
C LYS A 108 -18.71 0.43 -20.53
N LYS A 109 -19.20 1.08 -19.47
CA LYS A 109 -19.17 2.52 -19.25
C LYS A 109 -19.86 3.31 -20.38
N THR A 110 -20.86 2.72 -21.02
CA THR A 110 -21.62 3.34 -22.12
C THR A 110 -22.95 3.91 -21.62
N ILE A 111 -23.39 5.02 -22.22
CA ILE A 111 -24.77 5.51 -22.12
C ILE A 111 -25.36 5.71 -23.51
N ASP A 112 -26.52 5.10 -23.72
CA ASP A 112 -27.38 5.30 -24.90
C ASP A 112 -28.43 6.36 -24.57
N PHE A 113 -28.57 7.39 -25.40
CA PHE A 113 -29.61 8.43 -25.33
C PHE A 113 -30.63 8.25 -26.45
N ILE A 114 -31.92 8.47 -26.14
CA ILE A 114 -33.03 8.53 -27.11
C ILE A 114 -33.90 9.75 -26.79
N ILE A 115 -34.05 10.64 -27.75
CA ILE A 115 -34.84 11.87 -27.68
C ILE A 115 -35.82 11.87 -28.86
N VAL A 116 -37.10 12.14 -28.60
CA VAL A 116 -38.15 12.22 -29.63
C VAL A 116 -39.09 13.38 -29.35
N SER A 117 -39.41 14.17 -30.37
CA SER A 117 -40.39 15.26 -30.35
C SER A 117 -41.18 15.26 -31.65
N ASP A 118 -42.37 15.87 -31.65
CA ASP A 118 -43.05 16.23 -32.90
C ASP A 118 -42.45 17.51 -33.50
N GLU A 119 -41.84 18.36 -32.66
CA GLU A 119 -41.26 19.66 -33.00
C GLU A 119 -39.72 19.65 -33.01
N VAL A 120 -39.12 20.76 -33.43
CA VAL A 120 -37.66 20.93 -33.52
C VAL A 120 -36.98 20.83 -32.15
N ILE A 121 -35.84 20.13 -32.08
CA ILE A 121 -35.00 19.96 -30.87
C ILE A 121 -33.64 20.67 -30.95
N ASN A 122 -33.38 21.43 -32.03
CA ASN A 122 -32.15 22.20 -32.27
C ASN A 122 -32.44 23.60 -32.86
N SER A 123 -33.44 24.31 -32.32
CA SER A 123 -33.82 25.67 -32.73
C SER A 123 -32.63 26.63 -32.73
N ASP A 124 -31.76 26.48 -31.74
CA ASP A 124 -30.71 27.43 -31.42
C ASP A 124 -29.43 27.10 -32.18
N SER A 125 -29.40 27.51 -33.45
CA SER A 125 -28.19 27.55 -34.29
C SER A 125 -27.49 26.21 -34.52
N GLY A 126 -28.23 25.10 -34.53
CA GLY A 126 -27.66 23.79 -34.87
C GLY A 126 -26.88 23.12 -33.73
N VAL A 127 -27.26 23.42 -32.48
CA VAL A 127 -26.78 22.76 -31.25
C VAL A 127 -27.92 21.95 -30.62
N ILE A 128 -27.61 20.81 -30.00
CA ILE A 128 -28.51 20.05 -29.12
C ILE A 128 -27.84 19.89 -27.76
N GLU A 129 -28.32 20.61 -26.75
CA GLU A 129 -27.96 20.33 -25.36
C GLU A 129 -28.72 19.10 -24.87
N ILE A 130 -28.01 18.02 -24.51
CA ILE A 130 -28.65 16.74 -24.17
C ILE A 130 -28.98 16.71 -22.68
N CYS A 131 -27.96 16.71 -21.83
CA CYS A 131 -28.13 16.62 -20.39
C CYS A 131 -26.90 17.08 -19.61
N GLU A 132 -27.12 17.39 -18.34
CA GLU A 132 -26.14 17.23 -17.27
C GLU A 132 -26.31 15.83 -16.64
N ILE A 133 -25.19 15.15 -16.37
CA ILE A 133 -25.12 13.81 -15.77
C ILE A 133 -23.89 13.69 -14.87
N ASP A 134 -24.05 13.03 -13.73
CA ASP A 134 -22.96 12.78 -12.79
C ASP A 134 -22.08 11.60 -13.21
N VAL A 135 -20.78 11.69 -12.93
CA VAL A 135 -19.87 10.54 -12.93
C VAL A 135 -19.48 10.12 -11.51
N SER A 136 -18.93 8.93 -11.36
CA SER A 136 -18.25 8.51 -10.12
C SER A 136 -17.13 7.52 -10.38
N LYS A 137 -16.36 7.24 -9.33
CA LYS A 137 -15.23 6.30 -9.39
C LYS A 137 -15.75 4.87 -9.44
N ASP A 138 -15.26 4.09 -10.40
CA ASP A 138 -15.71 2.71 -10.57
C ASP A 138 -14.96 1.76 -9.62
N GLU A 139 -15.51 1.57 -8.42
CA GLU A 139 -14.96 0.63 -7.44
C GLU A 139 -14.93 -0.83 -7.92
N SER A 140 -15.55 -1.17 -9.07
CA SER A 140 -15.50 -2.52 -9.63
C SER A 140 -14.23 -2.82 -10.44
N ILE A 141 -13.52 -1.80 -10.91
CA ILE A 141 -12.28 -1.94 -11.74
C ILE A 141 -11.02 -1.64 -10.89
N ILE A 142 -11.05 -1.96 -9.59
CA ILE A 142 -9.84 -2.00 -8.75
C ILE A 142 -9.09 -3.30 -9.02
N ASP A 143 -8.49 -3.40 -10.22
CA ASP A 143 -7.64 -4.54 -10.60
C ASP A 143 -6.24 -4.44 -9.97
N LYS A 144 -5.66 -5.60 -9.61
CA LYS A 144 -4.63 -5.72 -8.58
C LYS A 144 -3.19 -5.52 -9.08
N LEU A 145 -3.01 -5.06 -10.32
CA LEU A 145 -1.71 -5.00 -10.98
C LEU A 145 -1.21 -3.58 -11.30
N PHE A 146 -2.09 -2.57 -11.36
CA PHE A 146 -1.68 -1.18 -11.59
C PHE A 146 -2.28 -0.26 -10.53
N LYS A 147 -1.41 0.47 -9.81
CA LYS A 147 -1.79 1.55 -8.88
C LYS A 147 -2.27 2.81 -9.63
N SER A 148 -3.10 2.63 -10.66
CA SER A 148 -3.71 3.75 -11.36
C SER A 148 -4.79 4.34 -10.47
N ASN A 149 -4.39 5.30 -9.63
CA ASN A 149 -5.32 6.19 -8.95
C ASN A 149 -5.96 7.20 -9.93
N ASP A 150 -5.64 7.10 -11.23
CA ASP A 150 -6.06 7.99 -12.29
C ASP A 150 -7.59 8.09 -12.32
N SER A 151 -8.03 9.23 -11.79
CA SER A 151 -9.43 9.64 -11.74
C SER A 151 -9.72 10.62 -12.87
N SER A 152 -8.81 10.71 -13.86
CA SER A 152 -8.99 11.47 -15.10
C SER A 152 -9.42 10.57 -16.27
N TYR A 153 -10.33 11.07 -17.09
CA TYR A 153 -11.10 10.31 -18.06
C TYR A 153 -11.49 11.18 -19.26
N ARG A 154 -12.05 10.56 -20.30
CA ARG A 154 -12.68 11.21 -21.45
C ARG A 154 -14.08 10.66 -21.66
N VAL A 155 -14.95 11.44 -22.28
CA VAL A 155 -16.23 10.94 -22.83
C VAL A 155 -16.14 11.07 -24.34
N VAL A 156 -16.38 9.96 -25.04
CA VAL A 156 -16.10 9.81 -26.48
C VAL A 156 -17.24 9.03 -27.17
N PRO A 157 -17.33 9.05 -28.51
CA PRO A 157 -18.27 8.22 -29.26
C PRO A 157 -18.18 6.72 -28.93
N ASN A 158 -19.32 6.04 -28.86
CA ASN A 158 -19.39 4.60 -28.70
C ASN A 158 -19.56 3.92 -30.07
N GLU A 159 -18.44 3.68 -30.77
CA GLU A 159 -18.36 3.11 -32.12
C GLU A 159 -18.72 1.61 -32.17
N VAL A 160 -19.98 1.27 -31.88
CA VAL A 160 -20.53 -0.08 -32.01
C VAL A 160 -21.27 -0.20 -33.34
N ASP A 161 -20.89 -1.19 -34.16
CA ASP A 161 -21.54 -1.60 -35.41
C ASP A 161 -21.75 -0.49 -36.49
N GLY A 162 -21.14 0.69 -36.33
CA GLY A 162 -21.09 1.76 -37.35
C GLY A 162 -22.26 2.77 -37.34
N GLU A 163 -23.18 2.71 -36.37
CA GLU A 163 -24.16 3.78 -36.12
C GLU A 163 -24.00 4.34 -34.69
N VAL A 164 -23.08 5.30 -34.51
CA VAL A 164 -22.88 6.05 -33.26
C VAL A 164 -24.09 6.93 -32.95
N TYR A 165 -24.66 7.55 -33.99
CA TYR A 165 -25.79 8.46 -33.89
C TYR A 165 -26.84 8.20 -34.96
N SER A 166 -28.07 8.62 -34.69
CA SER A 166 -29.08 8.81 -35.72
C SER A 166 -30.08 9.90 -35.35
N TYR A 167 -30.46 10.73 -36.32
CA TYR A 167 -31.50 11.73 -36.13
C TYR A 167 -32.51 11.72 -37.28
N VAL A 168 -33.68 12.33 -37.05
CA VAL A 168 -34.71 12.52 -38.10
C VAL A 168 -34.89 14.01 -38.34
N THR A 169 -34.77 14.42 -39.60
CA THR A 169 -35.00 15.80 -40.02
C THR A 169 -36.46 16.20 -39.83
N TYR A 170 -36.70 17.38 -39.27
CA TYR A 170 -38.05 17.95 -39.11
C TYR A 170 -38.70 18.26 -40.46
N SER A 171 -37.95 18.92 -41.36
CA SER A 171 -38.42 19.40 -42.66
C SER A 171 -38.76 18.31 -43.67
N THR A 172 -38.08 17.16 -43.61
CA THR A 172 -38.16 16.10 -44.63
C THR A 172 -38.45 14.71 -44.08
N ASN A 173 -38.56 14.53 -42.76
CA ASN A 173 -38.78 13.24 -42.07
C ASN A 173 -37.77 12.15 -42.49
N LYS A 174 -36.56 12.55 -42.89
CA LYS A 174 -35.51 11.65 -43.36
C LYS A 174 -34.64 11.23 -42.17
N ARG A 175 -34.45 9.92 -41.97
CA ARG A 175 -33.41 9.40 -41.06
C ARG A 175 -32.03 9.70 -41.64
N ILE A 176 -31.15 10.24 -40.81
CA ILE A 176 -29.71 10.36 -41.02
C ILE A 176 -29.04 9.58 -39.89
N SER A 177 -27.96 8.86 -40.19
CA SER A 177 -27.16 8.11 -39.22
C SER A 177 -25.71 8.04 -39.70
N GLY A 178 -24.79 7.75 -38.78
CA GLY A 178 -23.38 7.61 -39.07
C GLY A 178 -22.53 7.32 -37.83
N ASP A 179 -21.24 7.16 -38.08
CA ASP A 179 -20.15 7.00 -37.12
C ASP A 179 -19.29 8.27 -36.97
N ASN A 180 -19.34 9.17 -37.96
CA ASN A 180 -18.43 10.30 -38.18
C ASN A 180 -18.60 11.51 -37.23
N ILE A 181 -18.79 11.26 -35.93
CA ILE A 181 -18.71 12.30 -34.89
C ILE A 181 -17.25 12.62 -34.57
N VAL A 182 -16.94 13.91 -34.54
CA VAL A 182 -15.65 14.44 -34.06
C VAL A 182 -15.79 14.79 -32.58
N ASN A 183 -14.89 14.30 -31.72
CA ASN A 183 -14.84 14.78 -30.34
C ASN A 183 -14.15 16.16 -30.29
N ALA A 184 -14.93 17.21 -30.06
CA ALA A 184 -14.42 18.57 -29.87
C ALA A 184 -13.79 18.74 -28.48
N SER A 185 -14.35 18.05 -27.48
CA SER A 185 -13.89 18.05 -26.09
C SER A 185 -12.94 16.89 -25.79
N ASP A 186 -11.84 16.79 -26.54
CA ASP A 186 -10.80 15.77 -26.32
C ASP A 186 -9.86 16.09 -25.12
N ASP A 187 -10.19 17.07 -24.29
CA ASP A 187 -9.47 17.33 -23.03
C ASP A 187 -9.81 16.28 -21.97
N LYS A 188 -8.85 15.94 -21.11
CA LYS A 188 -9.01 14.90 -20.08
C LYS A 188 -9.63 15.50 -18.82
N LEU A 189 -10.85 15.09 -18.48
CA LEU A 189 -11.62 15.56 -17.31
C LEU A 189 -11.18 14.82 -16.03
N THR A 190 -11.54 15.31 -14.84
CA THR A 190 -11.23 14.69 -13.53
C THR A 190 -12.49 14.53 -12.65
N ILE A 191 -12.60 13.43 -11.90
CA ILE A 191 -13.51 13.33 -10.74
C ILE A 191 -12.92 14.16 -9.58
N ASN A 192 -13.74 14.84 -8.78
CA ASN A 192 -13.26 15.43 -7.52
C ASN A 192 -12.76 14.33 -6.58
N THR A 193 -11.60 14.55 -5.97
CA THR A 193 -11.10 13.67 -4.90
C THR A 193 -10.98 14.45 -3.61
N LYS A 194 -11.30 13.81 -2.48
CA LYS A 194 -11.21 14.44 -1.17
C LYS A 194 -9.82 15.04 -0.96
N PRO A 195 -9.71 16.22 -0.33
CA PRO A 195 -8.44 16.91 -0.21
C PRO A 195 -7.39 16.08 0.52
N VAL A 196 -6.13 16.20 0.13
CA VAL A 196 -5.01 15.63 0.89
C VAL A 196 -4.71 16.57 2.07
N ILE A 197 -4.39 16.01 3.24
CA ILE A 197 -3.98 16.77 4.43
C ILE A 197 -2.77 16.09 5.07
N SER A 198 -1.71 16.85 5.32
CA SER A 198 -0.41 16.35 5.76
C SER A 198 0.27 17.26 6.80
N LEU A 199 1.21 16.69 7.53
CA LEU A 199 2.18 17.45 8.32
C LEU A 199 3.22 18.09 7.39
N LYS A 200 3.49 19.39 7.57
CA LYS A 200 4.49 20.14 6.80
C LYS A 200 5.90 19.62 7.05
N ASP A 201 6.78 19.73 6.05
CA ASP A 201 8.21 19.45 6.22
C ASP A 201 8.87 20.56 7.06
N SER A 202 8.98 20.35 8.37
CA SER A 202 9.42 21.35 9.34
C SER A 202 10.22 20.72 10.46
N TYR A 203 11.32 21.36 10.89
CA TYR A 203 12.14 20.88 12.00
C TYR A 203 11.38 20.78 13.33
N SER A 204 10.24 21.47 13.47
CA SER A 204 9.35 21.34 14.63
C SER A 204 8.48 20.09 14.61
N ILE A 205 8.52 19.29 13.54
CA ILE A 205 7.81 18.02 13.42
C ILE A 205 8.82 16.88 13.53
N VAL A 206 8.64 16.04 14.53
CA VAL A 206 9.55 14.95 14.89
C VAL A 206 8.72 13.71 15.14
N GLU A 207 9.04 12.60 14.45
CA GLU A 207 8.31 11.31 14.56
C GLU A 207 6.78 11.48 14.38
N ASN A 208 6.39 12.29 13.39
CA ASN A 208 5.00 12.66 13.03
C ASN A 208 4.21 13.37 14.14
N LYS A 209 4.91 14.08 15.05
CA LYS A 209 4.33 14.85 16.16
C LYS A 209 4.85 16.28 16.14
N ILE A 210 4.01 17.24 16.52
CA ILE A 210 4.35 18.68 16.53
C ILE A 210 4.99 19.03 17.88
N ILE A 211 6.24 19.48 17.90
CA ILE A 211 7.01 19.73 19.12
C ILE A 211 7.12 21.23 19.43
N LEU A 212 6.27 21.70 20.34
CA LEU A 212 6.25 23.07 20.85
C LEU A 212 7.13 23.25 22.08
N SER A 213 7.69 24.45 22.23
CA SER A 213 8.30 24.89 23.48
C SER A 213 7.23 25.49 24.41
N LYS A 214 7.31 25.22 25.71
CA LYS A 214 6.43 25.79 26.74
C LYS A 214 6.31 27.31 26.61
N GLY A 215 5.09 27.79 26.39
CA GLY A 215 4.74 29.20 26.18
C GLY A 215 4.71 29.67 24.71
N ALA A 216 5.16 28.85 23.75
CA ALA A 216 5.09 29.19 22.33
C ALA A 216 3.63 29.26 21.84
N VAL A 217 3.32 30.21 20.96
CA VAL A 217 2.00 30.30 20.33
C VAL A 217 1.80 29.11 19.40
N PHE A 218 0.65 28.44 19.48
CA PHE A 218 0.27 27.37 18.57
C PHE A 218 -0.66 27.89 17.49
N ASN A 219 -0.25 27.74 16.22
CA ASN A 219 -1.07 27.98 15.04
C ASN A 219 -0.98 26.74 14.14
N ILE A 220 -2.11 26.16 13.74
CA ILE A 220 -2.10 24.88 13.03
C ILE A 220 -1.48 24.98 11.62
N LYS A 221 -1.62 26.13 10.95
CA LYS A 221 -1.10 26.39 9.60
C LYS A 221 0.43 26.37 9.50
N ASP A 222 1.12 26.52 10.62
CA ASP A 222 2.58 26.49 10.70
C ASP A 222 3.12 25.04 10.63
N TYR A 223 2.23 24.05 10.79
CA TYR A 223 2.56 22.62 10.94
C TYR A 223 1.75 21.69 10.04
N VAL A 224 0.60 22.12 9.52
CA VAL A 224 -0.29 21.32 8.67
C VAL A 224 -0.51 22.06 7.35
N GLU A 225 -0.51 21.29 6.26
CA GLU A 225 -0.89 21.71 4.91
C GLU A 225 -2.03 20.83 4.40
N ALA A 226 -2.76 21.33 3.41
CA ALA A 226 -3.78 20.57 2.71
C ALA A 226 -3.89 21.06 1.26
N PHE A 227 -4.23 20.15 0.35
CA PHE A 227 -4.36 20.43 -1.08
C PHE A 227 -5.61 19.77 -1.66
N ASP A 228 -6.25 20.41 -2.64
CA ASP A 228 -7.36 19.82 -3.39
C ASP A 228 -6.89 18.83 -4.46
N ALA A 229 -7.82 18.29 -5.24
CA ALA A 229 -7.55 17.31 -6.31
C ALA A 229 -6.71 17.88 -7.47
N ASP A 230 -6.73 19.21 -7.67
CA ASP A 230 -6.00 19.91 -8.73
C ASP A 230 -4.64 20.47 -8.22
N GLY A 231 -4.38 20.36 -6.91
CA GLY A 231 -3.12 20.73 -6.27
C GLY A 231 -3.09 22.14 -5.65
N ASN A 232 -4.24 22.82 -5.51
CA ASN A 232 -4.30 24.14 -4.88
C ASN A 232 -4.27 24.02 -3.34
N GLU A 233 -3.57 24.92 -2.64
CA GLU A 233 -3.50 24.92 -1.17
C GLU A 233 -4.85 25.30 -0.53
N ILE A 234 -5.31 24.49 0.42
CA ILE A 234 -6.57 24.70 1.15
C ILE A 234 -6.28 25.47 2.44
N ASP A 235 -6.65 26.73 2.43
CA ASP A 235 -6.36 27.68 3.51
C ASP A 235 -7.23 27.45 4.77
N ASP A 236 -8.41 26.82 4.67
CA ASP A 236 -9.37 26.71 5.78
C ASP A 236 -9.23 25.41 6.61
N ILE A 237 -7.99 25.13 7.04
CA ILE A 237 -7.67 24.01 7.93
C ILE A 237 -8.09 24.33 9.37
N LYS A 238 -8.97 23.51 9.93
CA LYS A 238 -9.42 23.58 11.33
C LYS A 238 -8.84 22.41 12.13
N TYR A 239 -8.88 22.49 13.46
CA TYR A 239 -8.62 21.34 14.32
C TYR A 239 -9.60 21.29 15.50
N ASP A 240 -9.90 20.08 15.96
CA ASP A 240 -10.56 19.81 17.24
C ASP A 240 -9.54 19.29 18.27
N GLY A 241 -9.87 19.43 19.56
CA GLY A 241 -8.98 19.16 20.69
C GLY A 241 -8.59 20.42 21.46
N THR A 242 -7.69 20.29 22.44
CA THR A 242 -7.24 21.41 23.28
C THR A 242 -5.74 21.29 23.58
N VAL A 243 -4.98 22.33 23.23
CA VAL A 243 -3.52 22.40 23.45
C VAL A 243 -3.23 23.47 24.51
N ASP A 244 -2.90 23.07 25.73
CA ASP A 244 -2.40 24.00 26.76
C ASP A 244 -0.90 24.24 26.56
N ASN A 245 -0.58 25.26 25.77
CA ASN A 245 0.80 25.63 25.46
C ASN A 245 1.62 26.08 26.69
N LYS A 246 1.02 26.34 27.86
CA LYS A 246 1.73 26.77 29.08
C LYS A 246 2.15 25.59 29.96
N LYS A 247 1.57 24.40 29.73
CA LYS A 247 1.77 23.21 30.53
C LYS A 247 2.47 22.12 29.69
N PRO A 248 3.67 21.65 30.10
CA PRO A 248 4.30 20.51 29.44
C PRO A 248 3.39 19.28 29.46
N GLY A 249 3.32 18.58 28.32
CA GLY A 249 2.36 17.49 28.11
C GLY A 249 2.18 17.11 26.66
N SER A 250 1.30 16.14 26.43
CA SER A 250 0.95 15.58 25.12
C SER A 250 -0.53 15.83 24.86
N TYR A 251 -0.84 16.46 23.73
CA TYR A 251 -2.19 16.91 23.37
C TYR A 251 -2.56 16.38 21.98
N ASN A 252 -3.48 15.43 21.92
CA ASN A 252 -3.97 14.91 20.63
C ASN A 252 -4.96 15.91 20.02
N ILE A 253 -4.86 16.11 18.71
CA ILE A 253 -5.74 16.98 17.93
C ILE A 253 -6.19 16.27 16.66
N VAL A 254 -7.36 16.65 16.17
CA VAL A 254 -7.97 16.11 14.95
C VAL A 254 -8.12 17.25 13.94
N CYS A 255 -7.17 17.35 13.01
CA CYS A 255 -7.17 18.37 11.97
C CYS A 255 -8.16 17.98 10.87
N THR A 256 -8.89 18.96 10.32
CA THR A 256 -9.84 18.77 9.22
C THR A 256 -9.59 19.84 8.16
N ALA A 257 -9.26 19.42 6.95
CA ALA A 257 -9.35 20.25 5.75
C ALA A 257 -10.76 20.11 5.14
N THR A 258 -11.25 21.16 4.49
CA THR A 258 -12.50 21.14 3.73
C THR A 258 -12.24 21.84 2.40
N ASP A 259 -12.55 21.20 1.27
CA ASP A 259 -12.41 21.81 -0.05
C ASP A 259 -13.57 22.78 -0.38
N SER A 260 -13.53 23.41 -1.55
CA SER A 260 -14.58 24.31 -2.05
C SER A 260 -15.93 23.61 -2.29
N TYR A 261 -15.93 22.28 -2.45
CA TYR A 261 -17.10 21.43 -2.67
C TYR A 261 -17.66 20.82 -1.37
N GLY A 262 -17.04 21.10 -0.22
CA GLY A 262 -17.44 20.63 1.11
C GLY A 262 -16.90 19.25 1.50
N ASP A 263 -16.06 18.62 0.68
CA ASP A 263 -15.41 17.35 0.97
C ASP A 263 -14.35 17.50 2.06
N LYS A 264 -14.26 16.49 2.93
CA LYS A 264 -13.44 16.54 4.15
C LYS A 264 -12.48 15.37 4.26
N SER A 265 -11.26 15.73 4.64
CA SER A 265 -10.20 14.80 5.04
C SER A 265 -9.64 15.19 6.40
N ILE A 266 -9.18 14.18 7.12
CA ILE A 266 -8.81 14.26 8.54
C ILE A 266 -7.37 13.82 8.73
N LEU A 267 -6.63 14.55 9.55
CA LEU A 267 -5.30 14.20 10.03
C LEU A 267 -5.32 14.19 11.57
N GLU A 268 -5.15 13.01 12.16
CA GLU A 268 -4.93 12.86 13.60
C GLU A 268 -3.43 13.05 13.90
N THR A 269 -3.10 13.90 14.86
CA THR A 269 -1.70 14.11 15.29
C THR A 269 -1.61 14.53 16.76
N THR A 270 -0.40 14.54 17.30
CA THR A 270 -0.11 14.89 18.69
C THR A 270 0.79 16.12 18.74
N VAL A 271 0.36 17.11 19.51
CA VAL A 271 1.18 18.27 19.89
C VAL A 271 1.84 17.97 21.24
N ILE A 272 3.16 17.93 21.27
CA ILE A 272 3.96 17.80 22.49
C ILE A 272 4.43 19.20 22.88
N VAL A 273 4.12 19.62 24.11
CA VAL A 273 4.66 20.84 24.72
C VAL A 273 5.78 20.43 25.67
N GLU A 274 7.00 20.88 25.42
CA GLU A 274 8.18 20.55 26.26
C GLU A 274 8.84 21.79 26.89
N GLU A 275 9.39 21.62 28.09
CA GLU A 275 10.09 22.68 28.82
C GLU A 275 11.58 22.68 28.48
N VAL A 276 12.01 23.71 27.74
CA VAL A 276 13.36 23.79 27.18
C VAL A 276 14.33 24.38 28.22
N ILE A 277 15.32 23.58 28.63
CA ILE A 277 16.38 24.01 29.53
C ILE A 277 17.53 24.58 28.69
N SER A 278 17.49 25.90 28.45
CA SER A 278 18.33 26.62 27.48
C SER A 278 19.86 26.60 27.68
N GLY A 279 20.37 25.83 28.65
CA GLY A 279 21.79 25.63 28.91
C GLY A 279 22.35 24.29 28.41
N ASN A 280 21.53 23.39 27.87
CA ASN A 280 21.94 22.00 27.56
C ASN A 280 21.47 21.50 26.18
N ILE A 281 21.18 22.40 25.24
CA ILE A 281 20.82 22.03 23.86
C ILE A 281 22.11 21.76 23.08
N ALA A 282 22.45 20.49 22.90
CA ALA A 282 23.54 20.09 22.03
C ALA A 282 23.10 20.14 20.55
N LYS A 283 24.07 20.27 19.63
CA LYS A 283 23.81 20.09 18.19
C LYS A 283 23.35 18.64 17.89
N PRO A 284 22.65 18.42 16.76
CA PRO A 284 22.40 17.08 16.24
C PRO A 284 23.68 16.22 16.13
N VAL A 285 23.52 14.92 16.31
CA VAL A 285 24.55 13.92 16.05
C VAL A 285 24.15 13.13 14.80
N ILE A 286 25.03 13.08 13.80
CA ILE A 286 24.92 12.18 12.65
C ILE A 286 25.84 10.98 12.92
N SER A 287 25.45 9.78 12.48
CA SER A 287 26.23 8.54 12.65
C SER A 287 26.04 7.60 11.45
N GLY A 288 27.07 6.82 11.12
CA GLY A 288 27.12 5.90 9.98
C GLY A 288 27.92 6.43 8.78
N THR A 289 28.32 7.71 8.78
CA THR A 289 29.10 8.33 7.69
C THR A 289 30.59 8.01 7.77
N GLU A 290 31.07 7.53 8.93
CA GLU A 290 32.48 7.19 9.18
C GLU A 290 33.00 6.00 8.36
N LYS A 291 32.09 5.20 7.78
CA LYS A 291 32.42 4.17 6.79
C LYS A 291 32.09 4.67 5.39
N ALA A 292 33.09 4.64 4.52
CA ALA A 292 32.88 4.83 3.09
C ALA A 292 31.89 3.78 2.57
N ALA A 293 30.91 4.22 1.79
CA ALA A 293 30.12 3.32 0.97
C ALA A 293 30.97 2.86 -0.21
N GLU A 294 30.90 1.58 -0.57
CA GLU A 294 31.55 1.03 -1.76
C GLU A 294 30.50 0.26 -2.57
N ILE A 295 30.41 0.59 -3.87
CA ILE A 295 29.53 -0.07 -4.84
C ILE A 295 30.32 -0.40 -6.11
N ILE A 296 29.77 -1.26 -6.97
CA ILE A 296 30.25 -1.42 -8.36
C ILE A 296 29.44 -0.53 -9.32
N ILE A 297 29.98 -0.28 -10.51
CA ILE A 297 29.27 0.41 -11.62
C ILE A 297 27.86 -0.17 -11.83
N GLY A 298 26.87 0.71 -11.97
CA GLY A 298 25.45 0.40 -12.21
C GLY A 298 24.69 -0.15 -11.00
N GLN A 299 25.31 -0.24 -9.81
CA GLN A 299 24.65 -0.73 -8.60
C GLN A 299 23.79 0.37 -7.96
N HIS A 300 22.52 0.06 -7.66
CA HIS A 300 21.63 0.95 -6.93
C HIS A 300 22.21 1.31 -5.54
N PHE A 301 22.41 2.61 -5.29
CA PHE A 301 22.89 3.13 -4.02
C PHE A 301 21.80 3.90 -3.27
N ASP A 302 21.40 3.37 -2.12
CA ASP A 302 20.54 4.05 -1.15
C ASP A 302 21.39 4.99 -0.30
N LEU A 303 21.14 6.30 -0.46
CA LEU A 303 21.86 7.38 0.22
C LEU A 303 21.65 7.34 1.74
N GLU A 304 20.45 7.04 2.23
CA GLU A 304 20.16 7.03 3.67
C GLU A 304 20.60 5.73 4.36
N LYS A 305 20.92 4.68 3.60
CA LYS A 305 21.29 3.36 4.15
C LYS A 305 22.43 3.40 5.15
N GLY A 306 22.09 3.04 6.40
CA GLY A 306 23.00 2.96 7.53
C GLY A 306 23.33 4.31 8.18
N ILE A 307 22.76 5.41 7.71
CA ILE A 307 22.92 6.73 8.30
C ILE A 307 21.75 7.02 9.25
N SER A 308 22.03 7.69 10.36
CA SER A 308 20.98 8.27 11.21
C SER A 308 21.40 9.64 11.74
N ALA A 309 20.42 10.51 11.94
CA ALA A 309 20.59 11.79 12.64
C ALA A 309 19.69 11.81 13.87
N LYS A 310 20.20 12.34 14.99
CA LYS A 310 19.47 12.46 16.26
C LYS A 310 19.67 13.80 16.92
N ASP A 311 18.63 14.32 17.59
CA ASP A 311 18.72 15.52 18.41
C ASP A 311 19.39 15.23 19.78
N TYR A 312 19.59 16.28 20.58
CA TYR A 312 20.13 16.20 21.94
C TYR A 312 19.30 15.35 22.93
N MET A 313 18.06 14.98 22.57
CA MET A 313 17.17 14.08 23.33
C MET A 313 17.16 12.65 22.75
N GLY A 314 17.93 12.39 21.69
CA GLY A 314 18.01 11.08 21.02
C GLY A 314 16.89 10.79 20.02
N ARG A 315 16.02 11.78 19.72
CA ARG A 315 14.91 11.66 18.76
C ARG A 315 15.43 11.69 17.33
N SER A 316 14.80 10.94 16.44
CA SER A 316 15.23 10.85 15.04
C SER A 316 14.95 12.15 14.28
N LEU A 317 15.95 12.67 13.55
CA LEU A 317 15.84 13.86 12.71
C LEU A 317 15.90 13.48 11.22
N LYS A 318 15.21 14.27 10.38
CA LYS A 318 15.31 14.18 8.93
C LYS A 318 16.73 14.58 8.46
N LEU A 319 17.25 13.85 7.49
CA LEU A 319 18.50 14.17 6.80
C LEU A 319 18.23 15.04 5.57
N SER A 320 19.18 15.91 5.24
CA SER A 320 19.31 16.55 3.94
C SER A 320 20.66 16.15 3.35
N ILE A 321 20.65 15.65 2.12
CA ILE A 321 21.83 15.05 1.48
C ILE A 321 22.17 15.88 0.25
N THR A 322 23.44 16.26 0.12
CA THR A 322 23.94 17.10 -0.98
C THR A 322 25.31 16.59 -1.47
N GLY A 323 25.67 16.95 -2.71
CA GLY A 323 26.88 16.47 -3.38
C GLY A 323 26.53 15.73 -4.68
N GLU A 324 27.40 15.84 -5.67
CA GLU A 324 27.24 15.16 -6.96
C GLU A 324 27.84 13.75 -6.88
N TYR A 325 27.14 12.77 -7.44
CA TYR A 325 27.63 11.42 -7.62
C TYR A 325 27.12 10.84 -8.94
N ASP A 326 27.88 9.91 -9.49
CA ASP A 326 27.51 9.11 -10.65
C ASP A 326 27.78 7.64 -10.29
N ILE A 327 26.82 6.75 -10.56
CA ILE A 327 26.95 5.31 -10.30
C ILE A 327 27.40 4.53 -11.53
N GLU A 328 27.41 5.14 -12.71
CA GLU A 328 27.85 4.51 -13.96
C GLU A 328 29.36 4.74 -14.22
N THR A 329 29.95 5.77 -13.61
CA THR A 329 31.38 6.07 -13.69
C THR A 329 32.11 5.61 -12.42
N ALA A 330 33.22 4.87 -12.57
CA ALA A 330 34.09 4.55 -11.45
C ALA A 330 34.79 5.82 -10.90
N GLY A 331 34.75 6.01 -9.58
CA GLY A 331 35.15 7.27 -8.97
C GLY A 331 35.04 7.29 -7.45
N ILE A 332 35.44 8.42 -6.86
CA ILE A 332 35.31 8.71 -5.44
C ILE A 332 34.52 10.02 -5.30
N TYR A 333 33.30 9.90 -4.81
CA TYR A 333 32.34 11.00 -4.64
C TYR A 333 32.19 11.33 -3.16
N THR A 334 31.98 12.60 -2.84
CA THR A 334 31.81 13.09 -1.46
C THR A 334 30.39 13.60 -1.28
N LEU A 335 29.64 12.96 -0.39
CA LEU A 335 28.27 13.30 -0.05
C LEU A 335 28.25 13.96 1.33
N ILE A 336 27.60 15.13 1.41
CA ILE A 336 27.46 15.92 2.64
C ILE A 336 26.06 15.68 3.20
N TYR A 337 26.01 15.06 4.38
CA TYR A 337 24.79 14.80 5.13
C TYR A 337 24.62 15.91 6.15
N SER A 338 23.45 16.55 6.15
CA SER A 338 23.11 17.64 7.06
C SER A 338 21.88 17.28 7.88
N ALA A 339 21.90 17.61 9.17
CA ALA A 339 20.78 17.46 10.08
C ALA A 339 20.62 18.73 10.91
N THR A 340 19.40 19.26 10.97
CA THR A 340 19.06 20.49 11.70
C THR A 340 17.93 20.20 12.68
N ASP A 341 18.08 20.63 13.94
CA ASP A 341 17.04 20.49 14.96
C ASP A 341 15.98 21.61 14.92
N ARG A 342 14.95 21.47 15.77
CA ARG A 342 13.86 22.47 15.92
C ARG A 342 14.29 23.84 16.46
N PHE A 343 15.56 24.01 16.84
CA PHE A 343 16.14 25.27 17.28
C PHE A 343 17.05 25.91 16.21
N GLY A 344 17.23 25.25 15.05
CA GLY A 344 18.12 25.69 13.98
C GLY A 344 19.58 25.31 14.18
N ASN A 345 19.91 24.40 15.09
CA ASN A 345 21.27 23.89 15.24
C ASN A 345 21.54 22.85 14.13
N THR A 346 22.44 23.17 13.21
CA THR A 346 22.88 22.25 12.15
C THR A 346 24.19 21.53 12.49
N THR A 347 24.23 20.24 12.20
CA THR A 347 25.45 19.42 12.08
C THR A 347 25.55 18.91 10.64
N ASN A 348 26.76 18.94 10.09
CA ASN A 348 27.09 18.33 8.80
C ASN A 348 28.11 17.20 9.02
N ALA A 349 28.04 16.15 8.23
CA ALA A 349 28.97 15.03 8.22
C ALA A 349 29.20 14.54 6.77
N ASP A 350 30.47 14.40 6.39
CA ASP A 350 30.85 13.94 5.07
C ASP A 350 30.88 12.39 5.04
N ARG A 351 30.41 11.79 3.95
CA ARG A 351 30.55 10.36 3.63
C ARG A 351 31.19 10.22 2.26
N ILE A 352 32.15 9.30 2.15
CA ILE A 352 32.74 8.93 0.86
C ILE A 352 31.88 7.82 0.23
N LEU A 353 31.51 7.99 -1.04
CA LEU A 353 31.03 6.92 -1.91
C LEU A 353 32.14 6.56 -2.91
N LYS A 354 32.54 5.29 -2.96
CA LYS A 354 33.45 4.77 -3.99
C LYS A 354 32.64 3.92 -4.95
N VAL A 355 32.69 4.28 -6.22
CA VAL A 355 32.18 3.44 -7.32
C VAL A 355 33.39 2.75 -7.93
N LYS A 356 33.39 1.42 -7.90
CA LYS A 356 34.47 0.60 -8.45
C LYS A 356 34.10 0.06 -9.82
N GLU A 357 35.12 -0.08 -10.66
CA GLU A 357 35.05 -1.03 -11.77
C GLU A 357 34.83 -2.45 -11.22
N LYS A 358 34.34 -3.33 -12.07
CA LYS A 358 34.09 -4.73 -11.71
C LYS A 358 35.41 -5.49 -11.81
N ASP A 359 35.86 -6.09 -10.71
CA ASP A 359 37.14 -6.82 -10.65
C ASP A 359 37.13 -8.05 -11.58
N ASP A 360 37.76 -7.92 -12.76
CA ASP A 360 37.91 -8.98 -13.77
C ASP A 360 39.15 -9.88 -13.53
N ASP A 361 39.34 -10.37 -12.30
CA ASP A 361 40.17 -11.58 -12.05
C ASP A 361 39.80 -12.30 -10.74
N CYS A 362 39.46 -13.58 -10.85
CA CYS A 362 40.00 -14.60 -9.93
C CYS A 362 40.02 -16.01 -10.57
N ASP A 363 41.17 -16.32 -11.16
CA ASP A 363 41.78 -17.66 -11.32
C ASP A 363 41.30 -18.58 -12.48
N LEU A 364 41.91 -18.31 -13.63
CA LEU A 364 42.47 -19.24 -14.63
C LEU A 364 42.05 -20.74 -14.62
N GLY A 365 41.54 -21.19 -15.76
CA GLY A 365 41.47 -22.59 -16.18
C GLY A 365 41.40 -22.68 -17.70
N ASP A 366 42.54 -22.56 -18.37
CA ASP A 366 42.65 -22.57 -19.84
C ASP A 366 42.45 -23.98 -20.41
N ASP A 367 41.43 -24.14 -21.25
CA ASP A 367 41.47 -25.06 -22.38
C ASP A 367 40.63 -24.44 -23.52
N ASN A 368 41.25 -24.29 -24.69
CA ASN A 368 40.58 -23.84 -25.90
C ASN A 368 39.98 -25.06 -26.63
N ASP A 369 38.65 -25.14 -26.76
CA ASP A 369 38.05 -25.86 -27.88
C ASP A 369 36.85 -25.09 -28.44
N ASP A 370 36.72 -25.14 -29.76
CA ASP A 370 35.56 -24.59 -30.47
C ASP A 370 34.39 -25.59 -30.41
N ASN A 371 33.20 -25.12 -30.78
CA ASN A 371 31.99 -25.93 -31.08
C ASN A 371 31.11 -26.39 -29.89
N ASN A 372 30.09 -25.58 -29.62
CA ASN A 372 28.71 -26.05 -29.38
C ASN A 372 28.43 -26.88 -28.10
N GLU A 373 28.33 -26.20 -26.95
CA GLU A 373 27.54 -26.67 -25.79
C GLU A 373 26.19 -25.95 -25.69
N GLU A 374 25.17 -26.65 -25.17
CA GLU A 374 23.78 -26.21 -25.11
C GLU A 374 23.50 -25.18 -24.00
N ASN A 375 22.31 -24.55 -24.01
CA ASN A 375 21.85 -23.62 -22.97
C ASN A 375 21.94 -24.25 -21.57
N LYS A 376 22.95 -23.81 -20.80
CA LYS A 376 23.30 -24.33 -19.47
C LYS A 376 22.15 -24.25 -18.46
N TYR A 377 21.27 -23.26 -18.62
CA TYR A 377 20.02 -23.11 -17.88
C TYR A 377 18.90 -22.62 -18.81
N GLU A 378 17.66 -22.87 -18.40
CA GLU A 378 16.45 -22.33 -19.01
C GLU A 378 15.51 -21.84 -17.90
N ILE A 379 14.93 -20.65 -18.05
CA ILE A 379 14.03 -20.06 -17.05
C ILE A 379 12.58 -20.27 -17.52
N PRO A 380 11.77 -21.09 -16.80
CA PRO A 380 10.34 -21.22 -17.06
C PRO A 380 9.63 -19.87 -17.07
N ASP A 381 8.63 -19.70 -17.95
CA ASP A 381 7.93 -18.42 -18.13
C ASP A 381 7.35 -17.88 -16.81
N GLU A 382 6.81 -18.77 -15.97
CA GLU A 382 6.22 -18.46 -14.67
C GLU A 382 7.23 -17.91 -13.64
N LEU A 383 8.53 -18.12 -13.85
CA LEU A 383 9.60 -17.63 -12.97
C LEU A 383 10.28 -16.35 -13.47
N LYS A 384 9.99 -15.88 -14.69
CA LYS A 384 10.66 -14.70 -15.28
C LYS A 384 10.41 -13.40 -14.51
N ASP A 385 9.20 -13.22 -13.96
CA ASP A 385 8.84 -12.06 -13.11
C ASP A 385 9.34 -12.18 -11.64
N ILE A 386 9.94 -13.31 -11.29
CA ILE A 386 10.34 -13.67 -9.92
C ILE A 386 11.86 -13.67 -9.78
N ILE A 387 12.57 -14.27 -10.74
CA ILE A 387 14.03 -14.33 -10.77
C ILE A 387 14.60 -12.98 -11.23
N ASN A 388 14.88 -12.11 -10.27
CA ASN A 388 15.74 -10.95 -10.48
C ASN A 388 17.20 -11.37 -10.31
N VAL A 389 18.00 -11.29 -11.39
CA VAL A 389 19.41 -11.68 -11.42
C VAL A 389 20.29 -10.93 -10.40
N ASN A 390 19.87 -9.75 -9.96
CA ASN A 390 20.57 -8.98 -8.92
C ASN A 390 20.34 -9.55 -7.51
N ILE A 391 19.30 -10.36 -7.30
CA ILE A 391 18.94 -10.98 -6.01
C ILE A 391 19.29 -12.47 -6.00
N VAL A 392 18.97 -13.18 -7.10
CA VAL A 392 19.27 -14.61 -7.30
C VAL A 392 19.74 -14.86 -8.72
N LYS A 393 20.94 -15.42 -8.88
CA LYS A 393 21.57 -15.66 -10.19
C LYS A 393 21.36 -17.13 -10.64
N PRO A 394 20.75 -17.38 -11.82
CA PRO A 394 20.73 -18.71 -12.44
C PRO A 394 22.13 -19.29 -12.69
N ILE A 395 22.27 -20.59 -12.48
CA ILE A 395 23.53 -21.35 -12.67
C ILE A 395 23.35 -22.44 -13.72
N SER A 396 22.34 -23.29 -13.57
CA SER A 396 22.11 -24.45 -14.43
C SER A 396 20.68 -25.00 -14.33
N GLY A 397 20.26 -25.84 -15.27
CA GLY A 397 19.00 -26.59 -15.24
C GLY A 397 17.80 -25.83 -15.82
N LYS A 398 16.69 -26.55 -16.05
CA LYS A 398 15.56 -26.10 -16.89
C LYS A 398 14.21 -26.03 -16.17
N GLY A 399 14.20 -26.16 -14.84
CA GLY A 399 12.98 -26.12 -14.03
C GLY A 399 12.17 -27.42 -14.02
N THR A 400 12.73 -28.55 -14.47
CA THR A 400 12.00 -29.83 -14.55
C THR A 400 12.34 -30.77 -13.38
N SER A 401 11.52 -31.80 -13.16
CA SER A 401 11.78 -32.79 -12.09
C SER A 401 13.10 -33.56 -12.22
N GLY A 402 13.71 -33.59 -13.43
CA GLY A 402 15.03 -34.19 -13.66
C GLY A 402 16.16 -33.16 -13.67
N GLU A 403 15.88 -31.96 -14.20
CA GLU A 403 16.81 -30.83 -14.31
C GLU A 403 16.21 -29.59 -13.61
N PRO A 404 16.21 -29.54 -12.27
CA PRO A 404 15.69 -28.39 -11.55
C PRO A 404 16.52 -27.15 -11.88
N LEU A 405 15.87 -25.98 -12.01
CA LEU A 405 16.56 -24.72 -12.21
C LEU A 405 17.30 -24.35 -10.91
N ILE A 406 18.62 -24.20 -10.97
CA ILE A 406 19.47 -23.86 -9.82
C ILE A 406 19.77 -22.36 -9.86
N VAL A 407 19.46 -21.66 -8.77
CA VAL A 407 19.83 -20.25 -8.54
C VAL A 407 20.69 -20.12 -7.27
N GLU A 408 21.72 -19.28 -7.31
CA GLU A 408 22.49 -18.88 -6.12
C GLU A 408 22.07 -17.47 -5.69
N ALA A 409 21.83 -17.29 -4.39
CA ALA A 409 21.50 -16.00 -3.83
C ALA A 409 22.72 -15.06 -3.86
N ASN A 410 22.53 -13.86 -4.42
CA ASN A 410 23.58 -12.86 -4.51
C ASN A 410 23.86 -12.27 -3.12
N ASN A 411 25.05 -12.54 -2.58
CA ASN A 411 25.44 -12.05 -1.25
C ASN A 411 25.60 -10.52 -1.17
N ASN A 412 25.57 -9.82 -2.31
CA ASN A 412 25.59 -8.35 -2.38
C ASN A 412 24.17 -7.74 -2.38
N ALA A 413 23.11 -8.55 -2.52
CA ALA A 413 21.73 -8.09 -2.35
C ALA A 413 21.39 -7.92 -0.87
N SER A 414 20.39 -7.09 -0.56
CA SER A 414 19.93 -6.95 0.83
C SER A 414 19.04 -8.11 1.28
N SER A 415 18.99 -8.34 2.59
CA SER A 415 18.09 -9.34 3.19
C SER A 415 16.61 -9.04 2.94
N ILE A 416 16.22 -7.76 2.85
CA ILE A 416 14.84 -7.39 2.48
C ILE A 416 14.51 -7.69 0.99
N GLU A 417 15.48 -7.55 0.08
CA GLU A 417 15.33 -8.01 -1.31
C GLU A 417 15.25 -9.54 -1.40
N PHE A 418 16.05 -10.26 -0.60
CA PHE A 418 15.99 -11.73 -0.54
C PHE A 418 14.67 -12.23 0.07
N VAL A 419 14.16 -11.58 1.13
CA VAL A 419 12.80 -11.83 1.67
C VAL A 419 11.74 -11.57 0.60
N SER A 420 11.85 -10.46 -0.14
CA SER A 420 10.93 -10.14 -1.25
C SER A 420 10.96 -11.18 -2.38
N PHE A 421 12.14 -11.73 -2.70
CA PHE A 421 12.25 -12.87 -3.61
C PHE A 421 11.57 -14.12 -3.04
N MET A 422 11.84 -14.51 -1.80
CA MET A 422 11.23 -15.69 -1.17
C MET A 422 9.71 -15.58 -1.12
N SER A 423 9.15 -14.43 -0.70
CA SER A 423 7.69 -14.21 -0.62
C SER A 423 6.98 -14.14 -1.98
N LYS A 424 7.72 -14.02 -3.10
CA LYS A 424 7.13 -14.16 -4.44
C LYS A 424 6.85 -15.63 -4.80
N LEU A 425 7.48 -16.59 -4.11
CA LEU A 425 7.25 -18.03 -4.32
C LEU A 425 5.90 -18.47 -3.75
N ASP A 426 5.41 -17.79 -2.71
CA ASP A 426 4.06 -17.94 -2.13
C ASP A 426 2.90 -17.67 -3.12
N LYS A 427 3.22 -17.25 -4.36
CA LYS A 427 2.27 -17.19 -5.48
C LYS A 427 1.85 -18.58 -5.98
N PHE A 428 2.70 -19.59 -5.79
CA PHE A 428 2.50 -20.99 -6.19
C PHE A 428 2.04 -21.84 -5.01
N ASP A 429 1.34 -22.94 -5.30
CA ASP A 429 1.17 -24.04 -4.34
C ASP A 429 2.47 -24.85 -4.29
N ILE A 430 3.18 -24.75 -3.17
CA ILE A 430 4.48 -25.39 -2.95
C ILE A 430 4.25 -26.82 -2.42
N ASN A 431 4.23 -27.79 -3.33
CA ASN A 431 3.80 -29.17 -3.05
C ASN A 431 4.84 -29.99 -2.28
N TYR A 432 6.13 -29.66 -2.41
CA TYR A 432 7.24 -30.40 -1.81
C TYR A 432 8.48 -29.52 -1.70
N GLY A 433 9.28 -29.75 -0.65
CA GLY A 433 10.57 -29.10 -0.43
C GLY A 433 11.58 -30.10 0.11
N LYS A 434 12.78 -30.13 -0.48
CA LYS A 434 13.90 -30.97 -0.05
C LYS A 434 15.11 -30.13 0.30
N VAL A 435 15.55 -30.24 1.55
CA VAL A 435 16.75 -29.57 2.05
C VAL A 435 18.00 -30.41 1.72
N LYS A 436 19.10 -29.75 1.37
CA LYS A 436 20.45 -30.30 1.30
C LYS A 436 21.43 -29.29 1.89
N GLU A 437 22.56 -29.76 2.38
CA GLU A 437 23.64 -28.90 2.86
C GLU A 437 24.99 -29.51 2.45
N ASP A 438 25.92 -28.67 1.97
CA ASP A 438 27.31 -29.05 1.67
C ASP A 438 28.26 -28.29 2.62
N GLU A 439 29.56 -28.20 2.34
CA GLU A 439 30.50 -27.47 3.21
C GLU A 439 30.26 -25.95 3.21
N ASN A 440 29.85 -25.37 2.09
CA ASN A 440 29.79 -23.93 1.84
C ASN A 440 28.36 -23.38 1.71
N TYR A 441 27.39 -24.21 1.33
CA TYR A 441 26.03 -23.80 1.03
C TYR A 441 24.96 -24.62 1.78
N LYS A 442 23.80 -24.00 2.01
CA LYS A 442 22.52 -24.69 2.22
C LYS A 442 21.63 -24.50 1.00
N MET A 443 20.89 -25.55 0.66
CA MET A 443 20.05 -25.64 -0.53
C MET A 443 18.65 -26.10 -0.16
N ILE A 444 17.66 -25.51 -0.83
CA ILE A 444 16.29 -26.05 -0.87
C ILE A 444 15.89 -26.28 -2.32
N THR A 445 15.43 -27.48 -2.66
CA THR A 445 14.75 -27.78 -3.93
C THR A 445 13.25 -27.81 -3.68
N LEU A 446 12.50 -26.92 -4.34
CA LEU A 446 11.05 -26.78 -4.25
C LEU A 446 10.36 -27.35 -5.47
N SER A 447 9.15 -27.86 -5.28
CA SER A 447 8.19 -28.21 -6.33
C SER A 447 7.04 -27.20 -6.29
N LEU A 448 6.94 -26.37 -7.34
CA LEU A 448 6.04 -25.22 -7.44
C LEU A 448 4.94 -25.54 -8.46
N SER A 449 3.67 -25.37 -8.08
CA SER A 449 2.53 -25.57 -9.00
C SER A 449 1.58 -24.39 -9.03
N ASN A 450 1.00 -24.11 -10.20
CA ASN A 450 0.17 -22.91 -10.44
C ASN A 450 -1.32 -23.15 -10.12
N ARG A 451 -1.63 -23.94 -9.08
CA ARG A 451 -2.95 -24.59 -8.87
C ARG A 451 -3.94 -23.77 -8.02
N LYS A 452 -4.05 -22.47 -8.26
CA LYS A 452 -5.04 -21.60 -7.60
C LYS A 452 -6.48 -22.07 -7.82
N SER A 453 -6.95 -22.86 -6.86
CA SER A 453 -8.31 -23.29 -6.52
C SER A 453 -9.39 -22.95 -7.56
N SER A 454 -9.40 -23.67 -8.67
CA SER A 454 -10.38 -23.53 -9.75
C SER A 454 -11.01 -24.88 -10.08
N ILE A 455 -12.35 -24.91 -10.07
CA ILE A 455 -13.13 -26.15 -10.25
C ILE A 455 -13.30 -26.41 -11.75
N ASN A 456 -12.31 -27.09 -12.35
CA ASN A 456 -12.52 -27.89 -13.57
C ASN A 456 -11.39 -28.92 -13.74
N LEU A 457 -11.73 -30.19 -13.60
CA LEU A 457 -10.83 -31.32 -13.86
C LEU A 457 -10.97 -31.79 -15.31
N GLU A 458 -10.53 -30.98 -16.28
CA GLU A 458 -10.34 -31.46 -17.66
C GLU A 458 -9.33 -30.61 -18.46
N SER A 459 -8.39 -31.29 -19.13
CA SER A 459 -7.50 -30.76 -20.19
C SER A 459 -6.55 -29.58 -19.90
N ALA A 460 -5.61 -29.74 -18.96
CA ALA A 460 -4.28 -29.12 -19.08
C ALA A 460 -3.21 -29.98 -18.39
N ASN A 461 -2.15 -30.38 -19.10
CA ASN A 461 -1.09 -31.24 -18.56
C ASN A 461 0.02 -30.39 -17.89
N LEU A 462 -0.37 -29.55 -16.93
CA LEU A 462 0.53 -28.63 -16.23
C LEU A 462 1.47 -29.41 -15.30
N GLN A 463 2.76 -29.31 -15.59
CA GLN A 463 3.85 -29.98 -14.86
C GLN A 463 4.39 -29.04 -13.77
N ASP A 464 4.64 -29.58 -12.57
CA ASP A 464 5.27 -28.83 -11.49
C ASP A 464 6.67 -28.32 -11.90
N ILE A 465 6.99 -27.09 -11.49
CA ILE A 465 8.27 -26.41 -11.75
C ILE A 465 9.20 -26.65 -10.56
N TYR A 466 10.43 -27.08 -10.84
CA TYR A 466 11.40 -27.46 -9.83
C TYR A 466 12.52 -26.41 -9.72
N LEU A 467 12.55 -25.68 -8.60
CA LEU A 467 13.49 -24.59 -8.33
C LEU A 467 14.41 -24.95 -7.16
N THR A 468 15.72 -24.88 -7.35
CA THR A 468 16.72 -25.06 -6.28
C THR A 468 17.36 -23.73 -5.93
N ILE A 469 17.20 -23.28 -4.69
CA ILE A 469 17.75 -22.03 -4.17
C ILE A 469 18.95 -22.37 -3.30
N LYS A 470 20.13 -21.82 -3.63
CA LYS A 470 21.41 -22.07 -2.98
C LYS A 470 21.91 -20.81 -2.25
N VAL A 471 22.13 -20.89 -0.94
CA VAL A 471 22.55 -19.79 -0.07
C VAL A 471 23.89 -20.13 0.58
N ARG A 472 24.85 -19.18 0.62
CA ARG A 472 26.14 -19.38 1.31
C ARG A 472 25.96 -19.34 2.83
N LYS A 473 26.59 -20.28 3.54
CA LYS A 473 26.55 -20.32 5.01
C LYS A 473 27.16 -19.09 5.68
N SER A 474 28.08 -18.41 4.99
CA SER A 474 28.68 -17.14 5.45
C SER A 474 27.69 -15.97 5.45
N ASN A 475 26.58 -16.05 4.71
CA ASN A 475 25.52 -15.05 4.70
C ASN A 475 24.46 -15.40 5.74
N VAL A 476 24.73 -15.04 7.00
CA VAL A 476 23.89 -15.38 8.16
C VAL A 476 22.46 -14.85 8.02
N GLU A 477 22.27 -13.66 7.44
CA GLU A 477 20.94 -13.08 7.23
C GLU A 477 20.11 -13.91 6.25
N PHE A 478 20.66 -14.29 5.10
CA PHE A 478 19.95 -15.11 4.11
C PHE A 478 19.74 -16.54 4.62
N MET A 479 20.68 -17.08 5.39
CA MET A 479 20.54 -18.37 6.06
C MET A 479 19.38 -18.36 7.07
N ASN A 480 19.18 -17.28 7.82
CA ASN A 480 18.04 -17.15 8.72
C ASN A 480 16.71 -17.13 7.93
N VAL A 481 16.62 -16.31 6.88
CA VAL A 481 15.44 -16.24 5.99
C VAL A 481 15.12 -17.61 5.37
N LEU A 482 16.15 -18.33 4.90
CA LEU A 482 16.00 -19.68 4.33
C LEU A 482 15.53 -20.70 5.37
N ASN A 483 16.08 -20.68 6.58
CA ASN A 483 15.69 -21.59 7.66
C ASN A 483 14.27 -21.32 8.19
N ASP A 484 13.86 -20.05 8.30
CA ASP A 484 12.49 -19.68 8.65
C ASP A 484 11.50 -20.12 7.55
N PHE A 485 11.84 -19.93 6.27
CA PHE A 485 11.02 -20.41 5.14
C PHE A 485 10.89 -21.95 5.10
N ILE A 486 11.98 -22.68 5.35
CA ILE A 486 11.98 -24.15 5.51
C ILE A 486 10.99 -24.59 6.60
N LYS A 487 11.00 -23.86 7.72
CA LYS A 487 10.24 -24.18 8.94
C LYS A 487 8.77 -23.83 8.82
N ASP A 488 8.43 -22.65 8.29
CA ASP A 488 7.04 -22.22 8.11
C ASP A 488 6.28 -23.11 7.10
N HIS A 489 7.00 -23.76 6.17
CA HIS A 489 6.46 -24.77 5.25
C HIS A 489 6.62 -26.23 5.73
N GLY A 490 7.29 -26.47 6.86
CA GLY A 490 7.39 -27.79 7.48
C GLY A 490 8.27 -28.82 6.75
N PHE A 491 9.29 -28.38 6.00
CA PHE A 491 10.18 -29.31 5.29
C PHE A 491 11.23 -29.94 6.23
N GLU A 492 11.48 -31.24 6.07
CA GLU A 492 12.43 -31.99 6.91
C GLU A 492 13.90 -31.74 6.50
N ASP A 493 14.76 -31.48 7.49
CA ASP A 493 16.20 -31.25 7.29
C ASP A 493 16.95 -32.59 7.25
N THR A 494 17.10 -33.17 6.05
CA THR A 494 17.80 -34.45 5.84
C THR A 494 19.34 -34.26 5.84
N GLY A 495 19.90 -33.84 6.97
CA GLY A 495 21.21 -33.18 7.04
C GLY A 495 22.15 -33.53 8.21
N SER A 496 22.12 -34.74 8.78
CA SER A 496 23.17 -35.19 9.73
C SER A 496 23.58 -36.65 9.54
N LEU A 497 24.89 -36.91 9.58
CA LEU A 497 25.49 -38.21 9.28
C LEU A 497 25.45 -39.16 10.48
N GLY A 498 24.58 -40.18 10.41
CA GLY A 498 24.56 -41.33 11.32
C GLY A 498 24.84 -42.63 10.57
N GLY A 499 25.80 -43.42 11.05
CA GLY A 499 26.13 -44.73 10.45
C GLY A 499 24.96 -45.72 10.53
N GLY A 500 24.78 -46.53 9.49
CA GLY A 500 23.63 -47.43 9.39
C GLY A 500 23.56 -48.50 10.47
N SER A 501 22.34 -48.81 10.92
CA SER A 501 22.05 -50.02 11.71
C SER A 501 20.66 -50.56 11.39
N ASN A 502 20.66 -51.84 11.05
CA ASN A 502 19.56 -52.71 10.61
C ASN A 502 18.25 -52.58 11.42
N SER A 503 17.11 -52.43 10.74
CA SER A 503 15.77 -52.42 11.35
C SER A 503 15.21 -53.84 11.56
N GLY A 504 15.52 -54.45 12.71
CA GLY A 504 14.85 -55.66 13.19
C GLY A 504 13.68 -55.34 14.13
N GLY A 505 12.49 -55.89 13.87
CA GLY A 505 11.30 -55.66 14.72
C GLY A 505 11.26 -56.54 15.98
N GLY A 506 10.55 -56.10 17.03
CA GLY A 506 10.41 -56.88 18.27
C GLY A 506 9.43 -56.27 19.29
N SER A 507 8.31 -56.96 19.50
CA SER A 507 7.21 -56.62 20.40
C SER A 507 7.54 -56.64 21.91
N GLY A 508 6.95 -55.70 22.67
CA GLY A 508 6.42 -55.96 24.02
C GLY A 508 7.33 -55.72 25.23
N GLY A 509 6.73 -55.75 26.44
CA GLY A 509 7.44 -55.79 27.73
C GLY A 509 7.02 -54.73 28.76
N SER A 510 6.32 -55.15 29.82
CA SER A 510 5.90 -54.29 30.94
C SER A 510 6.96 -54.20 32.06
N SER A 511 6.70 -53.27 32.99
CA SER A 511 6.96 -53.36 34.44
C SER A 511 8.34 -52.99 35.05
N SER A 512 8.29 -51.99 35.93
CA SER A 512 8.91 -51.87 37.28
C SER A 512 10.29 -52.46 37.61
N GLY A 513 11.14 -51.67 38.29
CA GLY A 513 11.87 -52.19 39.47
C GLY A 513 13.24 -51.58 39.83
N GLY A 514 13.25 -50.64 40.78
CA GLY A 514 14.03 -50.78 42.03
C GLY A 514 15.57 -50.65 42.07
N SER A 515 16.01 -49.51 42.63
CA SER A 515 16.97 -49.41 43.76
C SER A 515 18.49 -49.53 43.54
N GLY A 516 19.22 -48.73 44.34
CA GLY A 516 20.61 -48.93 44.74
C GLY A 516 21.63 -47.93 44.16
N ASN A 517 22.59 -47.33 44.90
CA ASN A 517 22.76 -46.86 46.30
C ASN A 517 24.11 -46.08 46.35
N SER A 518 24.54 -45.55 47.52
CA SER A 518 25.84 -44.92 47.84
C SER A 518 26.13 -43.58 47.11
N SER A 519 26.14 -42.41 47.78
CA SER A 519 27.07 -41.89 48.83
C SER A 519 28.44 -41.49 48.27
N SER A 520 29.11 -40.39 48.64
CA SER A 520 28.93 -39.33 49.67
C SER A 520 29.99 -38.23 49.35
N SER A 521 30.10 -37.03 49.94
CA SER A 521 29.46 -36.29 51.06
C SER A 521 29.87 -34.81 50.96
N ASP A 522 29.07 -33.91 51.53
CA ASP A 522 29.40 -32.70 52.33
C ASP A 522 30.70 -31.89 52.00
N SER A 523 30.67 -30.56 51.94
CA SER A 523 30.15 -29.70 53.01
C SER A 523 29.96 -28.22 52.63
N GLU A 524 28.85 -27.64 53.11
CA GLU A 524 28.62 -26.21 53.38
C GLU A 524 29.11 -25.87 54.84
N PRO A 525 29.07 -24.63 55.39
CA PRO A 525 28.11 -23.53 55.12
C PRO A 525 28.64 -22.07 55.17
N ALA A 526 27.70 -21.11 55.01
CA ALA A 526 27.50 -19.76 55.62
C ALA A 526 28.67 -19.03 56.36
N ASP A 527 28.73 -17.69 56.44
CA ASP A 527 27.62 -16.78 56.80
C ASP A 527 27.91 -15.26 56.56
N LYS A 528 26.82 -14.48 56.39
CA LYS A 528 26.54 -13.05 56.77
C LYS A 528 27.44 -11.79 56.57
N GLU A 529 26.70 -10.73 56.17
CA GLU A 529 26.67 -9.32 56.67
C GLU A 529 27.75 -8.25 56.32
N ASN A 530 27.32 -7.31 55.45
CA ASN A 530 27.17 -5.84 55.74
C ASN A 530 28.38 -4.91 56.00
N SER A 531 28.68 -4.00 55.06
CA SER A 531 28.86 -2.55 55.34
C SER A 531 28.89 -1.69 54.05
N LEU A 532 28.52 -0.41 54.17
CA LEU A 532 28.86 0.67 53.22
C LEU A 532 30.27 1.22 53.53
N GLY A 533 30.99 1.79 52.55
CA GLY A 533 32.28 2.47 52.81
C GLY A 533 33.13 2.83 51.56
N GLU A 534 33.02 4.10 51.14
CA GLU A 534 33.99 4.94 50.41
C GLU A 534 34.95 4.37 49.33
N LEU A 535 34.76 4.90 48.10
CA LEU A 535 35.77 5.46 47.20
C LEU A 535 37.22 4.94 47.25
N ASN A 536 37.69 4.38 46.12
CA ASN A 536 39.06 4.67 45.67
C ASN A 536 39.13 4.79 44.13
N SER A 537 40.12 5.53 43.65
CA SER A 537 40.21 5.99 42.25
C SER A 537 41.12 5.13 41.38
N GLY A 538 40.64 4.83 40.17
CA GLY A 538 41.51 4.60 39.01
C GLY A 538 42.00 3.17 38.78
N ASN A 539 41.35 2.48 37.85
CA ASN A 539 42.09 1.94 36.71
C ASN A 539 41.26 2.03 35.43
N SER A 540 41.93 2.22 34.29
CA SER A 540 41.28 2.28 32.98
C SER A 540 41.27 0.90 32.34
N SER A 541 40.09 0.29 32.26
CA SER A 541 39.82 -0.84 31.37
C SER A 541 38.67 -0.45 30.45
N SER A 542 38.88 -0.54 29.14
CA SER A 542 37.87 -0.27 28.12
C SER A 542 36.74 -1.30 28.18
N SER A 543 35.65 -0.98 28.87
CA SER A 543 34.38 -1.71 28.73
C SER A 543 33.77 -1.38 27.38
N GLU A 544 33.71 -2.34 26.47
CA GLU A 544 32.95 -2.20 25.23
C GLU A 544 31.47 -1.97 25.57
N THR A 545 30.95 -0.78 25.27
CA THR A 545 29.56 -0.41 25.52
C THR A 545 28.65 -1.08 24.50
N ASN A 546 28.31 -2.35 24.77
CA ASN A 546 27.36 -3.12 23.98
C ASN A 546 26.04 -2.34 23.80
N ASN A 547 25.77 -1.96 22.55
CA ASN A 547 24.63 -1.18 22.10
C ASN A 547 23.82 -2.05 21.13
N GLY A 548 22.50 -2.07 21.25
CA GLY A 548 21.62 -2.99 20.53
C GLY A 548 21.30 -4.28 21.30
N TRP A 549 21.15 -5.40 20.60
CA TRP A 549 20.70 -6.66 21.18
C TRP A 549 21.80 -7.40 21.96
N ILE A 550 21.51 -7.70 23.23
CA ILE A 550 22.34 -8.53 24.12
C ILE A 550 21.59 -9.82 24.45
N LYS A 551 22.21 -10.97 24.19
CA LYS A 551 21.74 -12.26 24.69
C LYS A 551 22.28 -12.49 26.11
N ASN A 552 21.40 -12.54 27.10
CA ASN A 552 21.74 -12.83 28.49
C ASN A 552 22.10 -14.32 28.65
N GLU A 553 22.84 -14.67 29.71
CA GLU A 553 23.33 -16.03 29.99
C GLU A 553 22.22 -17.08 30.08
N ASN A 554 21.03 -16.69 30.56
CA ASN A 554 19.83 -17.52 30.63
C ASN A 554 19.12 -17.73 29.27
N GLY A 555 19.75 -17.32 28.16
CA GLY A 555 19.25 -17.46 26.79
C GLY A 555 18.24 -16.40 26.35
N THR A 556 17.78 -15.52 27.25
CA THR A 556 16.84 -14.43 26.93
C THR A 556 17.54 -13.24 26.27
N TRP A 557 16.80 -12.39 25.57
CA TRP A 557 17.32 -11.18 24.92
C TRP A 557 16.95 -9.91 25.67
N SER A 558 17.86 -8.94 25.68
CA SER A 558 17.66 -7.55 26.12
C SER A 558 18.13 -6.60 25.02
N TYR A 559 17.67 -5.35 25.04
CA TYR A 559 18.18 -4.28 24.18
C TYR A 559 18.80 -3.17 25.03
N THR A 560 19.99 -2.69 24.68
CA THR A 560 20.68 -1.57 25.35
C THR A 560 20.87 -0.39 24.41
N ASN A 561 20.83 0.83 24.95
CA ASN A 561 21.20 2.03 24.21
C ASN A 561 22.72 2.29 24.23
N SER A 562 23.17 3.36 23.56
CA SER A 562 24.57 3.76 23.47
C SER A 562 25.21 4.22 24.80
N GLN A 563 24.48 4.15 25.92
CA GLN A 563 24.97 4.38 27.28
C GLN A 563 24.93 3.09 28.13
N GLY A 564 24.66 1.93 27.50
CA GLY A 564 24.56 0.63 28.18
C GLY A 564 23.26 0.44 28.98
N ILE A 565 22.32 1.39 28.94
CA ILE A 565 21.06 1.32 29.68
C ILE A 565 20.11 0.37 28.96
N LYS A 566 19.59 -0.64 29.67
CA LYS A 566 18.58 -1.58 29.13
C LYS A 566 17.24 -0.86 28.90
N ALA A 567 16.67 -1.06 27.72
CA ALA A 567 15.29 -0.69 27.41
C ALA A 567 14.33 -1.65 28.12
N ALA A 568 13.29 -1.11 28.78
CA ALA A 568 12.30 -1.86 29.54
C ALA A 568 10.91 -1.19 29.47
N SER A 569 9.85 -1.98 29.58
CA SER A 569 8.43 -1.57 29.40
C SER A 569 8.20 -0.72 28.13
N THR A 570 8.87 -1.06 27.03
CA THR A 570 8.86 -0.25 25.81
C THR A 570 8.94 -1.09 24.55
N TRP A 571 8.37 -0.55 23.48
CA TRP A 571 8.68 -0.96 22.12
C TRP A 571 10.09 -0.50 21.72
N ILE A 572 10.73 -1.28 20.86
CA ILE A 572 11.98 -0.99 20.16
C ILE A 572 11.75 -1.24 18.67
N TYR A 573 12.15 -0.29 17.82
CA TYR A 573 12.19 -0.46 16.37
C TYR A 573 13.63 -0.65 15.93
N ASP A 574 13.92 -1.77 15.27
CA ASP A 574 15.26 -2.16 14.87
C ASP A 574 15.20 -2.94 13.55
N LEU A 575 16.10 -2.64 12.61
CA LEU A 575 16.18 -3.26 11.27
C LEU A 575 14.83 -3.37 10.52
N GLY A 576 13.93 -2.38 10.70
CA GLY A 576 12.61 -2.36 10.06
C GLY A 576 11.50 -3.14 10.78
N LEU A 577 11.81 -3.73 11.95
CA LEU A 577 10.90 -4.58 12.72
C LEU A 577 10.66 -4.01 14.12
N TRP A 578 9.46 -4.24 14.66
CA TRP A 578 9.08 -3.85 16.02
C TRP A 578 9.23 -5.01 17.00
N TYR A 579 9.79 -4.73 18.16
CA TYR A 579 10.00 -5.67 19.27
C TYR A 579 9.50 -5.03 20.56
N TYR A 580 9.10 -5.83 21.56
CA TYR A 580 8.68 -5.32 22.88
C TYR A 580 9.58 -5.84 23.99
N LEU A 581 10.02 -4.95 24.88
CA LEU A 581 10.84 -5.24 26.05
C LEU A 581 9.97 -5.08 27.30
N ASN A 582 9.88 -6.12 28.13
CA ASN A 582 9.09 -6.09 29.37
C ASN A 582 9.72 -5.23 30.48
N GLU A 583 9.07 -5.15 31.64
CA GLU A 583 9.52 -4.38 32.81
C GLU A 583 10.93 -4.73 33.32
N ASN A 584 11.43 -5.93 33.03
CA ASN A 584 12.77 -6.41 33.40
C ASN A 584 13.80 -6.22 32.26
N GLY A 585 13.42 -5.51 31.19
CA GLY A 585 14.22 -5.32 29.98
C GLY A 585 14.47 -6.62 29.20
N ILE A 586 13.52 -7.55 29.24
CA ILE A 586 13.56 -8.82 28.51
C ILE A 586 12.58 -8.80 27.33
N MET A 587 13.07 -9.21 26.17
CA MET A 587 12.30 -9.29 24.92
C MET A 587 11.12 -10.25 25.06
N LYS A 588 9.94 -9.78 24.66
CA LYS A 588 8.71 -10.57 24.62
C LYS A 588 8.57 -11.33 23.30
N THR A 589 8.15 -12.59 23.42
CA THR A 589 7.59 -13.41 22.34
C THR A 589 6.14 -13.78 22.67
N GLY A 590 5.42 -14.28 21.67
CA GLY A 590 4.01 -14.64 21.75
C GLY A 590 3.09 -13.43 21.89
N TRP A 591 1.88 -13.66 22.41
CA TRP A 591 0.92 -12.59 22.67
C TRP A 591 1.42 -11.61 23.75
N HIS A 592 1.21 -10.33 23.48
CA HIS A 592 1.42 -9.21 24.39
C HIS A 592 0.19 -8.31 24.36
N LYS A 593 -0.20 -7.80 25.53
CA LYS A 593 -1.22 -6.77 25.68
C LYS A 593 -0.54 -5.52 26.23
N ASP A 594 -0.64 -4.41 25.52
CA ASP A 594 -0.03 -3.15 25.93
C ASP A 594 -0.92 -2.37 26.91
N ILE A 595 -0.42 -1.28 27.47
CA ILE A 595 -1.06 -0.49 28.53
C ILE A 595 -2.44 0.06 28.13
N ASP A 596 -2.61 0.46 26.86
CA ASP A 596 -3.88 0.93 26.30
C ASP A 596 -4.89 -0.21 26.02
N GLY A 597 -4.49 -1.46 26.29
CA GLY A 597 -5.32 -2.65 26.16
C GLY A 597 -5.31 -3.31 24.78
N SER A 598 -4.59 -2.74 23.81
CA SER A 598 -4.34 -3.34 22.49
C SER A 598 -3.56 -4.66 22.60
N TRP A 599 -3.92 -5.65 21.78
CA TRP A 599 -3.21 -6.92 21.67
C TRP A 599 -2.30 -6.95 20.44
N TYR A 600 -1.12 -7.55 20.60
CA TYR A 600 -0.08 -7.71 19.59
C TYR A 600 0.47 -9.14 19.65
N TYR A 601 0.96 -9.66 18.52
CA TYR A 601 1.68 -10.94 18.49
C TYR A 601 3.14 -10.73 18.07
N LEU A 602 4.07 -11.09 18.96
CA LEU A 602 5.50 -11.15 18.69
C LEU A 602 5.86 -12.58 18.30
N ASN A 603 6.63 -12.77 17.22
CA ASN A 603 7.08 -14.09 16.78
C ASN A 603 8.17 -14.66 17.72
N ASN A 604 8.77 -15.81 17.35
CA ASN A 604 9.82 -16.45 18.15
C ASN A 604 11.17 -15.70 18.15
N SER A 605 11.42 -14.80 17.20
CA SER A 605 12.55 -13.85 17.24
C SER A 605 12.20 -12.52 17.93
N GLY A 606 10.99 -12.38 18.47
CA GLY A 606 10.48 -11.18 19.14
C GLY A 606 9.91 -10.12 18.21
N ALA A 607 10.00 -10.31 16.90
CA ALA A 607 9.48 -9.38 15.90
C ALA A 607 7.95 -9.46 15.78
N MET A 608 7.30 -8.30 15.79
CA MET A 608 5.86 -8.11 15.71
C MET A 608 5.31 -8.57 14.35
N LYS A 609 4.32 -9.45 14.35
CA LYS A 609 3.59 -9.84 13.14
C LYS A 609 2.53 -8.79 12.78
N THR A 610 2.34 -8.59 11.48
CA THR A 610 1.26 -7.83 10.86
C THR A 610 0.55 -8.74 9.84
N GLY A 611 -0.69 -8.42 9.45
CA GLY A 611 -1.48 -9.25 8.54
C GLY A 611 -2.04 -10.52 9.21
N TRP A 612 -2.38 -11.52 8.40
CA TRP A 612 -2.93 -12.78 8.88
C TRP A 612 -1.87 -13.64 9.59
N TYR A 613 -2.24 -14.19 10.74
CA TYR A 613 -1.42 -15.08 11.56
C TYR A 613 -2.22 -16.32 11.97
N LYS A 614 -1.60 -17.50 11.93
CA LYS A 614 -2.19 -18.76 12.39
C LYS A 614 -1.41 -19.26 13.62
N ASP A 615 -2.10 -19.56 14.71
CA ASP A 615 -1.48 -20.14 15.90
C ASP A 615 -1.23 -21.65 15.78
N ILE A 616 -0.51 -22.20 16.76
CA ILE A 616 -0.15 -23.62 16.81
C ILE A 616 -1.37 -24.55 17.02
N ASP A 617 -2.48 -24.03 17.55
CA ASP A 617 -3.76 -24.73 17.65
C ASP A 617 -4.56 -24.65 16.31
N GLY A 618 -4.01 -23.96 15.31
CA GLY A 618 -4.58 -23.77 13.97
C GLY A 618 -5.57 -22.62 13.84
N LYS A 619 -5.74 -21.78 14.86
CA LYS A 619 -6.67 -20.64 14.84
C LYS A 619 -6.07 -19.47 14.08
N TRP A 620 -6.85 -18.83 13.22
CA TRP A 620 -6.46 -17.61 12.52
C TRP A 620 -6.77 -16.35 13.31
N TYR A 621 -5.90 -15.35 13.18
CA TYR A 621 -6.01 -14.00 13.72
C TYR A 621 -5.58 -13.00 12.66
N LEU A 622 -6.02 -11.76 12.78
CA LEU A 622 -5.60 -10.66 11.92
C LEU A 622 -4.96 -9.55 12.76
N LEU A 623 -3.71 -9.22 12.47
CA LEU A 623 -2.98 -8.09 13.05
C LEU A 623 -2.99 -6.93 12.05
N GLY A 624 -3.19 -5.70 12.52
CA GLY A 624 -3.14 -4.51 11.69
C GLY A 624 -1.73 -4.22 11.13
N THR A 625 -1.63 -3.23 10.25
CA THR A 625 -0.33 -2.68 9.80
C THR A 625 0.50 -2.11 10.95
N ASN A 626 -0.17 -1.64 12.01
CA ASN A 626 0.41 -1.23 13.28
C ASN A 626 0.50 -2.38 14.31
N GLY A 627 0.37 -3.64 13.90
CA GLY A 627 0.42 -4.84 14.75
C GLY A 627 -0.80 -5.09 15.64
N VAL A 628 -1.74 -4.14 15.76
CA VAL A 628 -2.91 -4.29 16.66
C VAL A 628 -3.89 -5.33 16.12
N MET A 629 -4.16 -6.35 16.93
CA MET A 629 -5.13 -7.41 16.65
C MET A 629 -6.54 -6.86 16.37
N LYS A 630 -7.16 -7.34 15.30
CA LYS A 630 -8.53 -6.98 14.90
C LYS A 630 -9.57 -7.90 15.53
N THR A 631 -10.74 -7.33 15.78
CA THR A 631 -11.96 -8.00 16.25
C THR A 631 -13.17 -7.43 15.48
N GLY A 632 -14.26 -8.17 15.40
CA GLY A 632 -15.45 -7.83 14.60
C GLY A 632 -15.27 -8.13 13.12
N TRP A 633 -16.09 -7.47 12.29
CA TRP A 633 -16.05 -7.61 10.83
C TRP A 633 -14.81 -6.96 10.21
N HIS A 634 -14.17 -7.66 9.28
CA HIS A 634 -13.07 -7.14 8.46
C HIS A 634 -13.29 -7.48 6.98
N ARG A 635 -13.07 -6.52 6.08
CA ARG A 635 -13.04 -6.72 4.62
C ARG A 635 -11.60 -6.68 4.14
N ASP A 636 -11.15 -7.73 3.46
CA ASP A 636 -9.80 -7.81 2.92
C ASP A 636 -9.65 -7.09 1.56
N THR A 637 -8.43 -7.09 1.02
CA THR A 637 -8.09 -6.54 -0.32
C THR A 637 -8.66 -7.35 -1.49
N ASN A 638 -9.33 -8.48 -1.23
CA ASN A 638 -10.08 -9.27 -2.20
C ASN A 638 -11.59 -9.00 -2.14
N SER A 639 -12.03 -8.03 -1.32
CA SER A 639 -13.43 -7.75 -0.98
C SER A 639 -14.15 -8.88 -0.23
N LYS A 640 -13.43 -9.88 0.28
CA LYS A 640 -13.98 -10.92 1.16
C LYS A 640 -14.17 -10.37 2.56
N TRP A 641 -15.33 -10.65 3.15
CA TRP A 641 -15.62 -10.32 4.54
C TRP A 641 -15.32 -11.51 5.45
N TYR A 642 -14.64 -11.23 6.55
CA TYR A 642 -14.27 -12.16 7.61
C TYR A 642 -14.83 -11.64 8.94
N TYR A 643 -15.10 -12.53 9.89
CA TYR A 643 -15.48 -12.15 11.25
C TYR A 643 -14.46 -12.67 12.25
N LEU A 644 -13.84 -11.75 12.98
CA LEU A 644 -12.94 -12.04 14.10
C LEU A 644 -13.76 -11.92 15.41
N ASN A 645 -13.73 -12.92 16.28
CA ASN A 645 -14.44 -12.86 17.56
C ASN A 645 -13.77 -11.87 18.54
N ASN A 646 -14.34 -11.68 19.74
CA ASN A 646 -13.80 -10.77 20.77
C ASN A 646 -12.42 -11.19 21.32
N SER A 647 -11.96 -12.40 21.01
CA SER A 647 -10.62 -12.93 21.32
C SER A 647 -9.69 -12.89 20.10
N GLY A 648 -10.10 -12.25 19.00
CA GLY A 648 -9.35 -12.12 17.75
C GLY A 648 -9.36 -13.35 16.83
N ASN A 649 -10.06 -14.43 17.19
CA ASN A 649 -10.09 -15.63 16.35
C ASN A 649 -11.04 -15.44 15.17
N MET A 650 -10.59 -15.76 13.95
CA MET A 650 -11.45 -15.88 12.78
C MET A 650 -12.49 -16.98 12.99
N VAL A 651 -13.75 -16.67 12.66
CA VAL A 651 -14.87 -17.60 12.79
C VAL A 651 -15.28 -18.15 11.43
N THR A 652 -15.57 -19.45 11.39
CA THR A 652 -16.14 -20.16 10.23
C THR A 652 -17.53 -20.70 10.58
N GLY A 653 -18.36 -20.99 9.58
CA GLY A 653 -19.73 -21.45 9.77
C GLY A 653 -20.73 -20.34 10.08
N TRP A 654 -21.83 -20.70 10.75
CA TRP A 654 -22.93 -19.78 11.09
C TRP A 654 -22.56 -18.84 12.23
N ILE A 655 -22.74 -17.53 12.03
CA ILE A 655 -22.68 -16.53 13.10
C ILE A 655 -23.96 -15.70 13.17
N LYS A 656 -24.28 -15.22 14.38
CA LYS A 656 -25.37 -14.28 14.63
C LYS A 656 -24.79 -12.98 15.18
N ASP A 657 -24.92 -11.90 14.41
CA ASP A 657 -24.47 -10.56 14.78
C ASP A 657 -25.64 -9.57 14.63
N ASN A 658 -25.79 -8.63 15.56
CA ASN A 658 -26.86 -7.62 15.57
C ASN A 658 -28.27 -8.16 15.22
N ASN A 659 -28.60 -9.35 15.74
CA ASN A 659 -29.80 -10.16 15.46
C ASN A 659 -29.98 -10.69 14.01
N LYS A 660 -29.08 -10.36 13.08
CA LYS A 660 -28.99 -10.97 11.74
C LYS A 660 -28.14 -12.25 11.80
N TRP A 661 -28.34 -13.15 10.83
CA TRP A 661 -27.53 -14.36 10.65
C TRP A 661 -26.67 -14.22 9.38
N TYR A 662 -25.44 -14.72 9.46
CA TYR A 662 -24.46 -14.75 8.37
C TYR A 662 -23.78 -16.13 8.35
N TYR A 663 -23.20 -16.51 7.21
CA TYR A 663 -22.43 -17.75 7.09
C TYR A 663 -21.05 -17.48 6.50
N LEU A 664 -20.00 -17.89 7.21
CA LEU A 664 -18.60 -17.83 6.79
C LEU A 664 -18.21 -19.23 6.29
N ASN A 665 -17.51 -19.34 5.16
CA ASN A 665 -17.05 -20.65 4.66
C ASN A 665 -15.86 -21.20 5.48
N GLU A 666 -15.32 -22.35 5.07
CA GLU A 666 -14.15 -22.97 5.73
C GLU A 666 -12.87 -22.12 5.63
N SER A 667 -12.75 -21.29 4.58
CA SER A 667 -11.69 -20.29 4.43
C SER A 667 -11.94 -19.00 5.23
N GLY A 668 -13.08 -18.90 5.95
CA GLY A 668 -13.47 -17.73 6.74
C GLY A 668 -14.17 -16.63 5.96
N ASP A 669 -14.50 -16.80 4.67
CA ASP A 669 -15.16 -15.75 3.87
C ASP A 669 -16.70 -15.84 3.85
N MET A 670 -17.32 -14.68 4.05
CA MET A 670 -18.76 -14.52 4.16
C MET A 670 -19.48 -14.83 2.86
N GLN A 671 -20.53 -15.64 2.96
CA GLN A 671 -21.47 -15.88 1.88
C GLN A 671 -22.48 -14.75 1.78
N TYR A 672 -22.54 -14.14 0.60
CA TYR A 672 -23.49 -13.08 0.25
C TYR A 672 -24.05 -13.34 -1.16
N SER A 673 -25.14 -12.63 -1.48
CA SER A 673 -25.86 -12.63 -2.76
C SER A 673 -26.27 -14.01 -3.29
N GLY A 674 -27.56 -14.30 -3.19
CA GLY A 674 -28.17 -15.45 -3.83
C GLY A 674 -28.31 -16.69 -2.94
N TRP A 675 -28.75 -17.78 -3.57
CA TRP A 675 -28.95 -19.07 -2.94
C TRP A 675 -27.62 -19.82 -2.74
N LYS A 676 -27.38 -20.33 -1.54
CA LYS A 676 -26.24 -21.19 -1.20
C LYS A 676 -26.74 -22.48 -0.56
N LYS A 677 -26.06 -23.60 -0.81
CA LYS A 677 -26.40 -24.90 -0.24
C LYS A 677 -25.43 -25.24 0.89
N ILE A 678 -25.94 -25.31 2.13
CA ILE A 678 -25.17 -25.51 3.36
C ILE A 678 -25.73 -26.76 4.06
N ASN A 679 -24.89 -27.74 4.37
CA ASN A 679 -25.27 -29.00 5.03
C ASN A 679 -26.53 -29.67 4.42
N GLY A 680 -26.59 -29.68 3.08
CA GLY A 680 -27.69 -30.27 2.30
C GLY A 680 -28.90 -29.36 2.09
N LYS A 681 -29.11 -28.33 2.90
CA LYS A 681 -30.25 -27.38 2.83
C LYS A 681 -29.89 -26.13 2.03
N TRP A 682 -30.90 -25.45 1.48
CA TRP A 682 -30.74 -24.19 0.76
C TRP A 682 -31.12 -22.99 1.63
N TYR A 683 -30.29 -21.96 1.58
CA TYR A 683 -30.47 -20.67 2.26
C TYR A 683 -30.23 -19.54 1.26
N TYR A 684 -30.90 -18.41 1.43
CA TYR A 684 -30.67 -17.21 0.61
C TYR A 684 -29.99 -16.13 1.44
N PHE A 685 -28.95 -15.50 0.86
CA PHE A 685 -28.25 -14.37 1.45
C PHE A 685 -28.41 -13.11 0.59
N TYR A 686 -28.70 -11.99 1.22
CA TYR A 686 -28.74 -10.67 0.58
C TYR A 686 -27.32 -10.19 0.21
N ASN A 687 -27.20 -9.07 -0.51
CA ASN A 687 -25.91 -8.54 -0.96
C ASN A 687 -24.98 -8.11 0.20
N ASN A 688 -25.55 -7.77 1.36
CA ASN A 688 -24.82 -7.48 2.60
C ASN A 688 -24.48 -8.74 3.44
N GLY A 689 -24.71 -9.94 2.91
CA GLY A 689 -24.44 -11.21 3.60
C GLY A 689 -25.51 -11.65 4.62
N GLU A 690 -26.58 -10.89 4.80
CA GLU A 690 -27.65 -11.27 5.73
C GLU A 690 -28.47 -12.43 5.19
N MET A 691 -28.69 -13.46 6.00
CA MET A 691 -29.57 -14.58 5.69
C MET A 691 -31.05 -14.16 5.74
N ALA A 692 -31.79 -14.42 4.67
CA ALA A 692 -33.24 -14.27 4.64
C ALA A 692 -33.93 -15.31 5.55
N SER A 693 -34.97 -14.90 6.28
CA SER A 693 -35.79 -15.80 7.12
C SER A 693 -37.24 -15.30 7.18
N ASN A 694 -38.19 -16.22 7.40
CA ASN A 694 -39.63 -15.95 7.46
C ASN A 694 -40.20 -15.11 6.30
N THR A 695 -39.68 -15.32 5.08
CA THR A 695 -39.98 -14.49 3.91
C THR A 695 -40.08 -15.32 2.63
N VAL A 696 -40.32 -14.66 1.48
CA VAL A 696 -40.36 -15.27 0.16
C VAL A 696 -39.34 -14.56 -0.75
N ILE A 697 -38.47 -15.34 -1.39
CA ILE A 697 -37.44 -14.85 -2.31
C ILE A 697 -37.70 -15.47 -3.69
N ASN A 698 -37.98 -14.63 -4.69
CA ASN A 698 -38.22 -15.05 -6.08
C ASN A 698 -39.27 -16.18 -6.22
N GLY A 699 -40.30 -16.17 -5.38
CA GLY A 699 -41.37 -17.18 -5.33
C GLY A 699 -41.12 -18.36 -4.38
N TYR A 700 -39.88 -18.57 -3.92
CA TYR A 700 -39.52 -19.64 -3.00
C TYR A 700 -39.61 -19.16 -1.54
N LYS A 701 -40.22 -19.96 -0.66
CA LYS A 701 -40.45 -19.57 0.74
C LYS A 701 -39.30 -20.05 1.64
N VAL A 702 -38.83 -19.20 2.55
CA VAL A 702 -37.87 -19.59 3.60
C VAL A 702 -38.51 -19.56 4.98
N ASN A 703 -38.16 -20.53 5.82
CA ASN A 703 -38.69 -20.68 7.17
C ASN A 703 -37.97 -19.77 8.19
N ALA A 704 -38.26 -19.94 9.49
CA ALA A 704 -37.65 -19.14 10.56
C ALA A 704 -36.14 -19.36 10.74
N ASN A 705 -35.62 -20.50 10.26
CA ASN A 705 -34.19 -20.82 10.22
C ASN A 705 -33.53 -20.38 8.90
N GLY A 706 -34.26 -19.72 8.00
CA GLY A 706 -33.80 -19.34 6.65
C GLY A 706 -33.74 -20.47 5.62
N GLU A 707 -34.24 -21.66 5.98
CA GLU A 707 -34.21 -22.84 5.11
C GLU A 707 -35.33 -22.75 4.08
N TRP A 708 -35.03 -23.03 2.81
CA TRP A 708 -36.05 -23.22 1.76
C TRP A 708 -36.97 -24.40 2.08
N ILE A 709 -38.28 -24.20 1.88
CA ILE A 709 -39.37 -25.17 2.04
C ILE A 709 -40.30 -25.23 0.82
#